data_AF-A0A2Z4IES4-F1
#
_entry.id   AF-A0A2Z4IES4-F1
#
_cell.length_a   1.000
_cell.length_b   1.000
_cell.length_c   1.000
_cell.angle_alpha   90.00
_cell.angle_beta   90.00
_cell.angle_gamma   90.00
#
_symmetry.space_group_name_H-M   'P 1'
#
loop_
_entity.id
_entity.type
_entity.pdbx_description
1 polymer ?
#
loop_
_entity_poly.entity_id
_entity_poly.type
_entity_poly.pdbx_seq_one_letter_code
_entity_poly.pdbx_strand_id
1 'polypeptide(L)'
;MRKVYLLFLIVFGTILTSSGQESPLSVEQIMQDPKWMGTFPSDIRWGKDSQTIYFNYNPDKNPADSLYKINLSSPEKILKVSNEEKKALIPSHGDFNKEKNLKVYTRNGTLYRYDFQKNKEERLLDLGSRISQPEFLKDEDLIAFQLSNNIFTYQLSTGKINKLTNITDKEKPKDQQKKLSEKDNWLKKENQELLQVIQERENKKEKSKAYREATKDVEKFTFYTEKKRLTNLRISPDAKFVTFNLITPSEERKNTFVPDYTDVTGYTTDLDTRPKVGDEASKVEMAIYNLVKDTVYYVQTDKLPGIKDLPDYVVDYPEKEWEETIRPIIPSGPYFSSESKAVVNIRSTDNKDRWIALLHLEDGTLKSLDRQRDEAWIAGPGIGYSFGGGTLGWLPDDKHIYFQSEATGYSHLYLYNIENDRKIALTEGDFEVFSPALSQDARHWYLTTSAVHPGERHFYKMPVMGGDLEQLTAKEGNNKVSLSPDEKHLAILHSYSNQPWELYLKPNRDKTMATQLTTGQSDAFKTYDWKDPELIHFKAQDGTEVPARLYKPSGTAKNGAAVIFVHGAGYLQNAHKWWSSYFREYMFHNLLADLGYTVLDIDYRGSAGYGRDWRTGIYRHMGGKDLSDQVDGAQYLINELNIDSEKIGIYGGSYGGFITLMALFNEADTFTSGAALRSVTDWAHYNHGYTSNILNEPTNDPIAYRRSSPIYFAEGLEGHLLIAHGMVDVNVHFQDVVRLSQRLIELGKDNWEMAVYPVEDHGFVEPSSWTDEYKRILKLFNDTLLD
;
A
#
# COMPACT_ATOMS: atom_id res chain seq x y z
N MET A 1 7.39 83.82 -55.02
CA MET A 1 7.86 82.53 -54.45
C MET A 1 7.62 82.54 -52.95
N ARG A 2 6.53 81.92 -52.49
CA ARG A 2 6.21 81.72 -51.05
C ARG A 2 6.81 80.38 -50.62
N LYS A 3 7.68 80.36 -49.61
CA LYS A 3 8.14 79.14 -48.95
C LYS A 3 7.29 78.91 -47.71
N VAL A 4 6.63 77.75 -47.66
CA VAL A 4 5.93 77.21 -46.50
C VAL A 4 6.94 76.40 -45.69
N TYR A 5 7.05 76.66 -44.38
CA TYR A 5 7.77 75.81 -43.45
C TYR A 5 6.78 74.82 -42.83
N LEU A 6 7.03 73.53 -43.03
CA LEU A 6 6.30 72.44 -42.39
C LEU A 6 7.03 72.09 -41.08
N LEU A 7 6.34 72.23 -39.94
CA LEU A 7 6.83 71.82 -38.62
C LEU A 7 6.51 70.33 -38.43
N PHE A 8 7.52 69.48 -38.31
CA PHE A 8 7.35 68.06 -37.94
C PHE A 8 7.38 67.95 -36.41
N LEU A 9 6.25 67.60 -35.81
CA LEU A 9 6.15 67.21 -34.40
C LEU A 9 6.46 65.71 -34.31
N ILE A 10 7.58 65.35 -33.68
CA ILE A 10 7.91 63.96 -33.33
C ILE A 10 7.30 63.67 -31.97
N VAL A 11 6.26 62.84 -31.95
CA VAL A 11 5.67 62.27 -30.73
C VAL A 11 6.54 61.07 -30.34
N PHE A 12 7.29 61.20 -29.23
CA PHE A 12 7.91 60.06 -28.57
C PHE A 12 6.81 59.28 -27.83
N GLY A 13 6.34 58.18 -28.43
CA GLY A 13 5.57 57.17 -27.71
C GLY A 13 6.50 56.40 -26.79
N THR A 14 6.38 56.61 -25.49
CA THR A 14 6.90 55.68 -24.48
C THR A 14 6.13 54.36 -24.61
N ILE A 15 6.74 53.38 -25.26
CA ILE A 15 6.34 51.98 -25.16
C ILE A 15 6.74 51.55 -23.75
N LEU A 16 5.78 51.53 -22.83
CA LEU A 16 5.89 50.74 -21.61
C LEU A 16 5.84 49.28 -22.05
N THR A 17 6.99 48.68 -22.30
CA THR A 17 7.11 47.23 -22.34
C THR A 17 6.84 46.74 -20.92
N SER A 18 5.66 46.18 -20.66
CA SER A 18 5.49 45.27 -19.53
C SER A 18 6.51 44.16 -19.77
N SER A 19 7.61 44.13 -19.03
CA SER A 19 8.46 42.96 -18.97
C SER A 19 7.57 41.82 -18.50
N GLY A 20 7.16 40.95 -19.42
CA GLY A 20 6.50 39.71 -19.04
C GLY A 20 7.35 39.02 -18.01
N GLN A 21 6.72 38.53 -16.96
CA GLN A 21 7.43 37.94 -15.84
C GLN A 21 8.16 36.68 -16.32
N GLU A 22 9.50 36.70 -16.27
CA GLU A 22 10.33 35.61 -16.79
C GLU A 22 10.73 34.64 -15.67
N SER A 23 10.44 33.36 -15.86
CA SER A 23 10.91 32.26 -15.01
C SER A 23 12.13 31.60 -15.67
N PRO A 24 13.19 31.26 -14.92
CA PRO A 24 14.28 30.44 -15.42
C PRO A 24 13.88 28.97 -15.60
N LEU A 25 12.76 28.54 -15.01
CA LEU A 25 12.15 27.22 -15.22
C LEU A 25 11.22 27.24 -16.43
N SER A 26 11.11 26.09 -17.09
CA SER A 26 10.13 25.82 -18.14
C SER A 26 9.45 24.47 -17.88
N VAL A 27 8.26 24.26 -18.44
CA VAL A 27 7.56 22.96 -18.34
C VAL A 27 8.44 21.85 -18.94
N GLU A 28 9.10 22.09 -20.07
CA GLU A 28 10.00 21.14 -20.74
C GLU A 28 11.15 20.71 -19.83
N GLN A 29 11.77 21.66 -19.13
CA GLN A 29 12.86 21.34 -18.20
C GLN A 29 12.36 20.53 -17.00
N ILE A 30 11.18 20.84 -16.47
CA ILE A 30 10.61 20.17 -15.31
C ILE A 30 10.18 18.74 -15.66
N MET A 31 9.57 18.57 -16.83
CA MET A 31 8.87 17.34 -17.24
C MET A 31 9.77 16.32 -17.95
N GLN A 32 11.03 16.67 -18.24
CA GLN A 32 12.02 15.72 -18.78
C GLN A 32 12.33 14.56 -17.81
N ASP A 33 13.13 13.58 -18.26
CA ASP A 33 13.62 12.48 -17.41
C ASP A 33 14.35 13.04 -16.17
N PRO A 34 13.95 12.66 -14.93
CA PRO A 34 14.43 13.27 -13.69
C PRO A 34 15.93 13.11 -13.42
N LYS A 35 16.67 12.33 -14.23
CA LYS A 35 18.15 12.26 -14.18
C LYS A 35 18.84 13.62 -14.28
N TRP A 36 18.18 14.65 -14.81
CA TRP A 36 18.74 16.01 -14.80
C TRP A 36 18.89 16.58 -13.38
N MET A 37 18.05 16.16 -12.43
CA MET A 37 18.07 16.62 -11.03
C MET A 37 19.29 16.10 -10.27
N GLY A 38 19.81 14.94 -10.68
CA GLY A 38 20.89 14.26 -10.01
C GLY A 38 20.67 12.76 -9.89
N THR A 39 21.32 12.16 -8.89
CA THR A 39 21.22 10.74 -8.57
C THR A 39 21.04 10.60 -7.08
N PHE A 40 19.95 10.02 -6.60
CA PHE A 40 19.65 9.95 -5.18
C PHE A 40 19.69 8.51 -4.67
N PRO A 41 20.27 8.24 -3.49
CA PRO A 41 20.35 6.89 -2.95
C PRO A 41 18.96 6.34 -2.55
N SER A 42 18.76 5.04 -2.74
CA SER A 42 17.54 4.33 -2.31
C SER A 42 17.86 2.89 -1.86
N ASP A 43 16.88 2.16 -1.31
CA ASP A 43 17.05 0.76 -0.84
C ASP A 43 18.26 0.55 0.09
N ILE A 44 18.35 1.38 1.15
CA ILE A 44 19.49 1.34 2.08
C ILE A 44 19.45 0.06 2.91
N ARG A 45 20.51 -0.74 2.81
CA ARG A 45 20.68 -1.99 3.57
C ARG A 45 22.11 -2.17 4.08
N TRP A 46 22.24 -2.71 5.28
CA TRP A 46 23.54 -3.03 5.85
C TRP A 46 24.07 -4.38 5.37
N GLY A 47 25.38 -4.45 5.18
CA GLY A 47 26.12 -5.70 5.09
C GLY A 47 26.18 -6.40 6.45
N LYS A 48 26.33 -7.73 6.41
CA LYS A 48 26.46 -8.60 7.60
C LYS A 48 27.60 -8.20 8.54
N ASP A 49 28.60 -7.51 8.02
CA ASP A 49 29.79 -7.06 8.76
C ASP A 49 29.50 -5.86 9.67
N SER A 50 28.32 -5.24 9.55
CA SER A 50 27.98 -3.96 10.20
C SER A 50 28.94 -2.80 9.83
N GLN A 51 29.73 -2.97 8.77
CA GLN A 51 30.73 -2.02 8.29
C GLN A 51 30.49 -1.58 6.85
N THR A 52 29.62 -2.26 6.10
CA THR A 52 29.30 -1.91 4.73
C THR A 52 27.84 -1.50 4.61
N ILE A 53 27.56 -0.36 3.98
CA ILE A 53 26.21 0.09 3.62
C ILE A 53 26.04 -0.12 2.12
N TYR A 54 25.00 -0.84 1.72
CA TYR A 54 24.59 -1.06 0.34
C TYR A 54 23.35 -0.22 0.01
N PHE A 55 23.29 0.31 -1.20
CA PHE A 55 22.16 1.14 -1.67
C PHE A 55 22.11 1.19 -3.19
N ASN A 56 20.93 1.41 -3.75
CA ASN A 56 20.76 1.65 -5.18
C ASN A 56 21.18 3.09 -5.50
N TYR A 57 21.95 3.24 -6.58
CA TYR A 57 22.52 4.50 -7.03
C TYR A 57 22.83 4.42 -8.53
N ASN A 58 22.92 5.56 -9.21
CA ASN A 58 23.11 5.62 -10.67
C ASN A 58 23.94 6.83 -11.17
N PRO A 59 25.16 7.04 -10.65
CA PRO A 59 26.00 8.18 -11.03
C PRO A 59 26.44 8.11 -12.50
N ASP A 60 26.46 6.91 -13.08
CA ASP A 60 26.83 6.69 -14.50
C ASP A 60 25.65 6.91 -15.46
N LYS A 61 24.44 7.27 -14.97
CA LYS A 61 23.21 7.48 -15.77
C LYS A 61 22.83 6.26 -16.65
N ASN A 62 22.98 5.05 -16.12
CA ASN A 62 22.53 3.83 -16.79
C ASN A 62 20.99 3.79 -16.91
N PRO A 63 20.42 2.93 -17.78
CA PRO A 63 18.97 2.77 -17.90
C PRO A 63 18.26 2.34 -16.61
N ALA A 64 18.98 1.69 -15.70
CA ALA A 64 18.47 1.29 -14.39
C ALA A 64 19.52 1.49 -13.31
N ASP A 65 19.05 1.71 -12.08
CA ASP A 65 19.91 1.86 -10.91
C ASP A 65 20.74 0.58 -10.69
N SER A 66 21.99 0.80 -10.28
CA SER A 66 22.91 -0.27 -9.91
C SER A 66 23.12 -0.30 -8.40
N LEU A 67 23.62 -1.42 -7.90
CA LEU A 67 23.96 -1.53 -6.48
C LEU A 67 25.33 -0.89 -6.23
N TYR A 68 25.39 0.02 -5.27
CA TYR A 68 26.60 0.63 -4.76
C TYR A 68 26.79 0.31 -3.28
N LYS A 69 28.00 0.54 -2.79
CA LYS A 69 28.36 0.38 -1.39
C LYS A 69 29.26 1.49 -0.89
N ILE A 70 29.20 1.72 0.41
CA ILE A 70 30.14 2.52 1.19
C ILE A 70 30.63 1.65 2.35
N ASN A 71 31.94 1.68 2.64
CA ASN A 71 32.50 1.02 3.80
C ASN A 71 32.84 2.06 4.88
N LEU A 72 32.52 1.77 6.15
CA LEU A 72 32.74 2.71 7.26
C LEU A 72 34.22 3.04 7.51
N SER A 73 35.17 2.20 7.06
CA SER A 73 36.61 2.52 7.11
C SER A 73 37.04 3.56 6.07
N SER A 74 36.21 3.83 5.07
CA SER A 74 36.46 4.82 4.00
C SER A 74 35.11 5.40 3.52
N PRO A 75 34.40 6.13 4.40
CA PRO A 75 33.03 6.57 4.17
C PRO A 75 32.89 7.52 2.98
N GLU A 76 33.98 8.14 2.54
CA GLU A 76 34.07 9.02 1.38
C GLU A 76 34.06 8.29 0.03
N LYS A 77 34.21 6.96 0.02
CA LYS A 77 34.29 6.16 -1.21
C LYS A 77 33.00 5.42 -1.51
N ILE A 78 32.30 5.87 -2.55
CA ILE A 78 31.15 5.18 -3.12
C ILE A 78 31.64 4.23 -4.22
N LEU A 79 31.43 2.93 -4.03
CA LEU A 79 31.94 1.89 -4.94
C LEU A 79 30.79 1.13 -5.58
N LYS A 80 30.83 0.95 -6.91
CA LYS A 80 29.88 0.08 -7.62
C LYS A 80 30.12 -1.37 -7.20
N VAL A 81 29.05 -2.07 -6.86
CA VAL A 81 29.13 -3.49 -6.46
C VAL A 81 29.23 -4.36 -7.71
N SER A 82 30.19 -5.27 -7.75
CA SER A 82 30.33 -6.19 -8.88
C SER A 82 29.18 -7.20 -8.92
N ASN A 83 28.93 -7.81 -10.08
CA ASN A 83 27.90 -8.84 -10.21
C ASN A 83 28.20 -10.06 -9.33
N GLU A 84 29.47 -10.40 -9.14
CA GLU A 84 29.92 -11.49 -8.26
C GLU A 84 29.57 -11.18 -6.80
N GLU A 85 29.89 -9.97 -6.32
CA GLU A 85 29.55 -9.55 -4.96
C GLU A 85 28.03 -9.46 -4.77
N LYS A 86 27.30 -8.89 -5.73
CA LYS A 86 25.83 -8.82 -5.69
C LYS A 86 25.20 -10.21 -5.57
N LYS A 87 25.72 -11.21 -6.30
CA LYS A 87 25.27 -12.61 -6.20
C LYS A 87 25.65 -13.26 -4.88
N ALA A 88 26.75 -12.84 -4.26
CA ALA A 88 27.21 -13.34 -2.96
C ALA A 88 26.46 -12.71 -1.77
N LEU A 89 25.68 -11.64 -1.96
CA LEU A 89 24.89 -11.06 -0.89
C LEU A 89 23.87 -12.06 -0.33
N ILE A 90 23.78 -12.09 0.99
CA ILE A 90 22.78 -12.87 1.70
C ILE A 90 21.43 -12.19 1.49
N PRO A 91 20.40 -12.91 1.00
CA PRO A 91 19.06 -12.34 0.87
C PRO A 91 18.55 -11.78 2.19
N SER A 92 17.78 -10.69 2.14
CA SER A 92 17.12 -10.11 3.32
C SER A 92 16.10 -11.09 3.92
N HIS A 93 15.33 -11.77 3.06
CA HIS A 93 14.36 -12.80 3.43
C HIS A 93 15.03 -14.09 3.91
N GLY A 94 14.30 -14.87 4.69
CA GLY A 94 14.76 -16.08 5.37
C GLY A 94 14.55 -15.98 6.87
N ASP A 95 15.13 -16.92 7.60
CA ASP A 95 14.95 -17.02 9.05
C ASP A 95 16.29 -17.22 9.75
N PHE A 96 16.39 -16.71 10.98
CA PHE A 96 17.56 -16.84 11.84
C PHE A 96 17.27 -17.84 12.94
N ASN A 97 18.29 -18.61 13.33
CA ASN A 97 18.20 -19.39 14.55
C ASN A 97 18.09 -18.48 15.79
N LYS A 98 17.74 -19.03 16.94
CA LYS A 98 17.65 -18.28 18.22
C LYS A 98 18.88 -17.43 18.54
N GLU A 99 20.08 -17.94 18.29
CA GLU A 99 21.34 -17.22 18.55
C GLU A 99 21.69 -16.16 17.49
N LYS A 100 20.92 -16.09 16.40
CA LYS A 100 21.16 -15.22 15.24
C LYS A 100 22.55 -15.37 14.60
N ASN A 101 23.21 -16.51 14.81
CA ASN A 101 24.51 -16.85 14.20
C ASN A 101 24.38 -17.74 12.96
N LEU A 102 23.18 -18.29 12.70
CA LEU A 102 22.84 -19.02 11.49
C LEU A 102 21.61 -18.38 10.83
N LYS A 103 21.60 -18.36 9.50
CA LYS A 103 20.41 -17.99 8.71
C LYS A 103 20.13 -19.04 7.65
N VAL A 104 18.86 -19.40 7.49
CA VAL A 104 18.39 -20.17 6.34
C VAL A 104 17.61 -19.27 5.39
N TYR A 105 17.80 -19.49 4.09
CA TYR A 105 17.11 -18.75 3.04
C TYR A 105 17.10 -19.55 1.75
N THR A 106 16.29 -19.07 0.81
CA THR A 106 16.24 -19.64 -0.53
C THR A 106 16.87 -18.70 -1.55
N ARG A 107 17.67 -19.24 -2.46
CA ARG A 107 18.17 -18.52 -3.64
C ARG A 107 17.83 -19.36 -4.87
N ASN A 108 17.11 -18.78 -5.83
CA ASN A 108 16.66 -19.46 -7.05
C ASN A 108 15.90 -20.79 -6.79
N GLY A 109 15.15 -20.87 -5.70
CA GLY A 109 14.40 -22.08 -5.33
C GLY A 109 15.22 -23.16 -4.61
N THR A 110 16.50 -22.93 -4.35
CA THR A 110 17.40 -23.82 -3.60
C THR A 110 17.54 -23.35 -2.16
N LEU A 111 17.60 -24.28 -1.20
CA LEU A 111 17.78 -23.99 0.23
C LEU A 111 19.26 -23.87 0.60
N TYR A 112 19.59 -22.77 1.27
CA TYR A 112 20.92 -22.48 1.79
C TYR A 112 20.88 -22.22 3.29
N ARG A 113 22.01 -22.48 3.94
CA ARG A 113 22.33 -22.00 5.28
C ARG A 113 23.58 -21.14 5.21
N TYR A 114 23.58 -20.09 6.00
CA TYR A 114 24.72 -19.23 6.18
C TYR A 114 25.13 -19.19 7.65
N ASP A 115 26.42 -19.46 7.91
CA ASP A 115 27.05 -19.41 9.23
C ASP A 115 27.84 -18.11 9.36
N PHE A 116 27.37 -17.21 10.24
CA PHE A 116 27.96 -15.89 10.44
C PHE A 116 29.29 -15.95 11.19
N GLN A 117 29.50 -16.97 12.03
CA GLN A 117 30.76 -17.13 12.76
C GLN A 117 31.86 -17.65 11.84
N LYS A 118 31.54 -18.59 10.95
CA LYS A 118 32.49 -19.16 9.98
C LYS A 118 32.58 -18.36 8.67
N ASN A 119 31.71 -17.36 8.50
CA ASN A 119 31.58 -16.58 7.27
C ASN A 119 31.38 -17.48 6.04
N LYS A 120 30.54 -18.53 6.16
CA LYS A 120 30.40 -19.59 5.16
C LYS A 120 28.95 -19.81 4.76
N GLU A 121 28.69 -19.79 3.45
CA GLU A 121 27.45 -20.24 2.84
C GLU A 121 27.54 -21.73 2.50
N GLU A 122 26.48 -22.47 2.79
CA GLU A 122 26.35 -23.90 2.48
C GLU A 122 25.03 -24.16 1.77
N ARG A 123 25.09 -24.82 0.62
CA ARG A 123 23.90 -25.31 -0.06
C ARG A 123 23.41 -26.57 0.66
N LEU A 124 22.23 -26.51 1.24
CA LEU A 124 21.64 -27.64 1.97
C LEU A 124 20.85 -28.56 1.06
N LEU A 125 19.97 -27.99 0.22
CA LEU A 125 19.02 -28.79 -0.53
C LEU A 125 18.62 -28.14 -1.86
N ASP A 126 18.72 -28.92 -2.94
CA ASP A 126 18.28 -28.57 -4.29
C ASP A 126 17.44 -29.72 -4.86
N LEU A 127 16.16 -29.46 -5.09
CA LEU A 127 15.21 -30.45 -5.59
C LEU A 127 14.75 -30.16 -7.03
N GLY A 128 15.35 -29.18 -7.71
CA GLY A 128 14.93 -28.73 -9.04
C GLY A 128 13.55 -28.07 -9.10
N SER A 129 12.87 -27.94 -7.96
CA SER A 129 11.59 -27.26 -7.78
C SER A 129 11.73 -26.16 -6.74
N ARG A 130 10.91 -25.10 -6.85
CA ARG A 130 11.03 -23.92 -5.99
C ARG A 130 10.73 -24.25 -4.51
N ILE A 131 11.77 -24.31 -3.69
CA ILE A 131 11.66 -24.25 -2.23
C ILE A 131 11.38 -22.80 -1.81
N SER A 132 10.53 -22.60 -0.81
CA SER A 132 10.21 -21.27 -0.28
C SER A 132 9.93 -21.31 1.22
N GLN A 133 9.98 -20.13 1.85
CA GLN A 133 9.72 -19.90 3.28
C GLN A 133 10.46 -20.87 4.22
N PRO A 134 11.80 -20.95 4.14
CA PRO A 134 12.54 -21.77 5.09
C PRO A 134 12.55 -21.12 6.48
N GLU A 135 12.30 -21.91 7.52
CA GLU A 135 12.32 -21.46 8.91
C GLU A 135 12.93 -22.51 9.84
N PHE A 136 13.64 -22.07 10.87
CA PHE A 136 14.12 -22.94 11.94
C PHE A 136 12.94 -23.34 12.82
N LEU A 137 12.85 -24.63 13.13
CA LEU A 137 11.90 -25.12 14.12
C LEU A 137 12.51 -25.06 15.52
N LYS A 138 11.70 -25.31 16.56
CA LYS A 138 12.10 -25.21 17.98
C LYS A 138 13.37 -26.01 18.32
N ASP A 139 13.56 -27.14 17.64
CA ASP A 139 14.70 -28.08 17.76
C ASP A 139 16.01 -27.51 17.19
N GLU A 140 15.98 -26.47 16.35
CA GLU A 140 17.13 -25.86 15.65
C GLU A 140 17.92 -26.80 14.71
N ASP A 141 17.82 -28.12 14.87
CA ASP A 141 18.30 -29.14 13.92
C ASP A 141 17.33 -29.34 12.75
N LEU A 142 16.08 -28.89 12.88
CA LEU A 142 15.06 -29.03 11.85
C LEU A 142 14.77 -27.69 11.17
N ILE A 143 14.85 -27.70 9.84
CA ILE A 143 14.42 -26.59 8.97
C ILE A 143 13.12 -26.98 8.28
N ALA A 144 12.04 -26.27 8.54
CA ALA A 144 10.82 -26.39 7.75
C ALA A 144 10.94 -25.59 6.45
N PHE A 145 10.31 -26.05 5.39
CA PHE A 145 10.21 -25.33 4.13
C PHE A 145 8.99 -25.77 3.32
N GLN A 146 8.61 -24.95 2.36
CA GLN A 146 7.47 -25.20 1.47
C GLN A 146 7.92 -25.68 0.12
N LEU A 147 7.22 -26.70 -0.37
CA LEU A 147 7.36 -27.24 -1.71
C LEU A 147 6.00 -27.76 -2.19
N SER A 148 5.53 -27.29 -3.35
CA SER A 148 4.27 -27.74 -3.99
C SER A 148 3.08 -27.78 -3.02
N ASN A 149 2.78 -26.66 -2.35
CA ASN A 149 1.70 -26.51 -1.36
C ASN A 149 1.77 -27.46 -0.16
N ASN A 150 2.96 -27.96 0.17
CA ASN A 150 3.17 -28.86 1.30
C ASN A 150 4.36 -28.40 2.15
N ILE A 151 4.30 -28.72 3.44
CA ILE A 151 5.41 -28.54 4.38
C ILE A 151 6.31 -29.78 4.38
N PHE A 152 7.60 -29.53 4.31
CA PHE A 152 8.66 -30.50 4.49
C PHE A 152 9.60 -30.03 5.60
N THR A 153 10.35 -30.98 6.16
CA THR A 153 11.47 -30.68 7.07
C THR A 153 12.76 -31.25 6.53
N TYR A 154 13.84 -30.50 6.65
CA TYR A 154 15.22 -30.94 6.45
C TYR A 154 15.95 -30.98 7.80
N GLN A 155 16.53 -32.12 8.14
CA GLN A 155 17.31 -32.29 9.36
C GLN A 155 18.79 -32.00 9.10
N LEU A 156 19.38 -31.01 9.78
CA LEU A 156 20.75 -30.54 9.56
C LEU A 156 21.79 -31.62 9.90
N SER A 157 21.58 -32.37 10.98
CA SER A 157 22.52 -33.39 11.46
C SER A 157 22.62 -34.63 10.56
N THR A 158 21.51 -35.03 9.92
CA THR A 158 21.42 -36.27 9.13
C THR A 158 21.25 -36.05 7.63
N GLY A 159 20.86 -34.85 7.21
CA GLY A 159 20.43 -34.56 5.84
C GLY A 159 19.09 -35.17 5.46
N LYS A 160 18.33 -35.73 6.41
CA LYS A 160 17.05 -36.39 6.15
C LYS A 160 15.96 -35.38 5.81
N ILE A 161 15.16 -35.71 4.79
CA ILE A 161 13.99 -34.93 4.37
C ILE A 161 12.72 -35.70 4.69
N ASN A 162 11.75 -35.05 5.32
CA ASN A 162 10.42 -35.62 5.56
C ASN A 162 9.34 -34.70 4.98
N LYS A 163 8.36 -35.29 4.28
CA LYS A 163 7.12 -34.59 3.92
C LYS A 163 6.16 -34.67 5.11
N LEU A 164 5.75 -33.53 5.65
CA LEU A 164 4.88 -33.48 6.84
C LEU A 164 3.40 -33.44 6.46
N THR A 165 3.03 -32.67 5.46
CA THR A 165 1.63 -32.54 5.03
C THR A 165 1.38 -33.31 3.74
N ASN A 166 0.14 -33.69 3.48
CA ASN A 166 -0.27 -34.23 2.20
C ASN A 166 -1.53 -33.50 1.67
N ILE A 167 -1.30 -32.34 1.07
CA ILE A 167 -2.31 -31.43 0.52
C ILE A 167 -2.22 -31.45 -1.00
N THR A 168 -3.38 -31.55 -1.67
CA THR A 168 -3.48 -31.55 -3.14
C THR A 168 -4.67 -30.70 -3.61
N ASP A 169 -4.49 -30.05 -4.75
CA ASP A 169 -5.50 -29.32 -5.53
C ASP A 169 -6.41 -30.20 -6.38
N LYS A 170 -6.21 -31.53 -6.34
CA LYS A 170 -7.08 -32.47 -7.03
C LYS A 170 -8.46 -32.52 -6.37
N GLU A 171 -9.47 -32.89 -7.15
CA GLU A 171 -10.77 -33.25 -6.59
C GLU A 171 -10.68 -34.59 -5.85
N LYS A 172 -11.42 -34.71 -4.75
CA LYS A 172 -11.54 -35.97 -4.03
C LYS A 172 -12.19 -37.01 -4.96
N PRO A 173 -11.62 -38.22 -5.12
CA PRO A 173 -12.22 -39.27 -5.95
C PRO A 173 -13.66 -39.55 -5.50
N LYS A 174 -14.63 -39.45 -6.42
CA LYS A 174 -16.02 -39.82 -6.15
C LYS A 174 -16.07 -41.34 -5.92
N ASP A 175 -16.55 -41.77 -4.76
CA ASP A 175 -16.70 -43.19 -4.45
C ASP A 175 -17.80 -43.79 -5.33
N GLN A 176 -17.43 -44.37 -6.47
CA GLN A 176 -18.34 -44.97 -7.45
C GLN A 176 -18.78 -46.38 -7.01
N GLN A 177 -19.25 -46.55 -5.78
CA GLN A 177 -20.02 -47.75 -5.46
C GLN A 177 -21.41 -47.63 -6.08
N LYS A 178 -21.59 -48.23 -7.27
CA LYS A 178 -22.93 -48.45 -7.85
C LYS A 178 -23.76 -49.25 -6.86
N LYS A 179 -24.71 -48.60 -6.19
CA LYS A 179 -25.70 -49.25 -5.34
C LYS A 179 -26.57 -50.13 -6.26
N LEU A 180 -26.44 -51.45 -6.14
CA LEU A 180 -27.28 -52.40 -6.87
C LEU A 180 -28.75 -52.22 -6.45
N SER A 181 -29.68 -52.37 -7.39
CA SER A 181 -31.11 -52.38 -7.05
C SER A 181 -31.46 -53.59 -6.18
N GLU A 182 -32.58 -53.57 -5.44
CA GLU A 182 -33.01 -54.74 -4.66
C GLU A 182 -33.14 -56.00 -5.53
N LYS A 183 -33.65 -55.85 -6.76
CA LYS A 183 -33.74 -56.93 -7.75
C LYS A 183 -32.36 -57.49 -8.12
N ASP A 184 -31.38 -56.63 -8.38
CA ASP A 184 -30.03 -57.05 -8.76
C ASP A 184 -29.30 -57.70 -7.59
N ASN A 185 -29.51 -57.21 -6.35
CA ASN A 185 -29.01 -57.85 -5.14
C ASN A 185 -29.63 -59.23 -4.93
N TRP A 186 -30.93 -59.37 -5.19
CA TRP A 186 -31.63 -60.66 -5.11
C TRP A 186 -31.10 -61.65 -6.17
N LEU A 187 -31.00 -61.24 -7.44
CA LEU A 187 -30.44 -62.08 -8.51
C LEU A 187 -28.98 -62.48 -8.25
N LYS A 188 -28.17 -61.57 -7.70
CA LYS A 188 -26.79 -61.85 -7.30
C LYS A 188 -26.74 -62.92 -6.21
N LYS A 189 -27.63 -62.82 -5.21
CA LYS A 189 -27.74 -63.79 -4.11
C LYS A 189 -28.21 -65.16 -4.61
N GLU A 190 -29.25 -65.20 -5.44
CA GLU A 190 -29.77 -66.45 -6.03
C GLU A 190 -28.69 -67.18 -6.85
N ASN A 191 -27.92 -66.45 -7.67
CA ASN A 191 -26.81 -67.03 -8.44
C ASN A 191 -25.68 -67.56 -7.55
N GLN A 192 -25.39 -66.90 -6.43
CA GLN A 192 -24.38 -67.35 -5.47
C GLN A 192 -24.83 -68.61 -4.71
N GLU A 193 -26.14 -68.78 -4.48
CA GLU A 193 -26.70 -69.97 -3.82
C GLU A 193 -26.78 -71.18 -4.77
N LEU A 194 -27.11 -70.97 -6.04
CA LEU A 194 -27.25 -72.04 -7.04
C LEU A 194 -25.91 -72.56 -7.59
N LEU A 195 -24.89 -71.70 -7.72
CA LEU A 195 -23.66 -71.99 -8.45
C LEU A 195 -22.43 -72.00 -7.53
N GLN A 196 -22.08 -73.18 -7.01
CA GLN A 196 -20.98 -73.39 -6.06
C GLN A 196 -19.64 -72.79 -6.51
N VAL A 197 -19.29 -72.92 -7.80
CA VAL A 197 -18.04 -72.35 -8.36
C VAL A 197 -18.03 -70.81 -8.35
N ILE A 198 -19.19 -70.16 -8.51
CA ILE A 198 -19.30 -68.70 -8.44
C ILE A 198 -19.16 -68.24 -6.99
N GLN A 199 -19.78 -68.95 -6.05
CA GLN A 199 -19.65 -68.70 -4.61
C GLN A 199 -18.19 -68.82 -4.15
N GLU A 200 -17.49 -69.87 -4.57
CA GLU A 200 -16.06 -70.07 -4.25
C GLU A 200 -15.17 -68.97 -4.83
N ARG A 201 -15.44 -68.51 -6.06
CA ARG A 201 -14.70 -67.41 -6.70
C ARG A 201 -14.92 -66.07 -5.98
N GLU A 202 -16.15 -65.75 -5.61
CA GLU A 202 -16.45 -64.54 -4.84
C GLU A 202 -15.85 -64.63 -3.43
N ASN A 203 -15.94 -65.77 -2.74
CA ASN A 203 -15.28 -65.98 -1.45
C ASN A 203 -13.75 -65.84 -1.54
N LYS A 204 -13.12 -66.37 -2.60
CA LYS A 204 -11.68 -66.21 -2.85
C LYS A 204 -11.32 -64.76 -3.15
N LYS A 205 -12.16 -64.04 -3.90
CA LYS A 205 -12.00 -62.62 -4.22
C LYS A 205 -12.14 -61.75 -2.97
N GLU A 206 -13.12 -62.01 -2.12
CA GLU A 206 -13.31 -61.34 -0.83
C GLU A 206 -12.15 -61.62 0.13
N LYS A 207 -11.71 -62.88 0.27
CA LYS A 207 -10.49 -63.21 1.05
C LYS A 207 -9.24 -62.54 0.49
N SER A 208 -9.09 -62.46 -0.83
CA SER A 208 -7.96 -61.77 -1.47
C SER A 208 -8.05 -60.24 -1.34
N LYS A 209 -9.26 -59.69 -1.27
CA LYS A 209 -9.50 -58.27 -1.00
C LYS A 209 -9.18 -57.96 0.47
N ALA A 210 -9.70 -58.75 1.40
CA ALA A 210 -9.42 -58.64 2.83
C ALA A 210 -7.93 -58.81 3.15
N TYR A 211 -7.23 -59.77 2.53
CA TYR A 211 -5.77 -59.91 2.67
C TYR A 211 -5.04 -58.67 2.12
N ARG A 212 -5.40 -58.20 0.92
CA ARG A 212 -4.80 -56.98 0.35
C ARG A 212 -5.04 -55.75 1.20
N GLU A 213 -6.23 -55.59 1.78
CA GLU A 213 -6.58 -54.50 2.70
C GLU A 213 -5.81 -54.63 4.03
N ALA A 214 -5.66 -55.85 4.57
CA ALA A 214 -4.90 -56.11 5.79
C ALA A 214 -3.38 -55.93 5.63
N THR A 215 -2.85 -56.10 4.40
CA THR A 215 -1.43 -55.87 4.08
C THR A 215 -1.19 -54.51 3.40
N LYS A 216 -2.21 -53.66 3.23
CA LYS A 216 -2.06 -52.34 2.64
C LYS A 216 -1.43 -51.42 3.70
N ASP A 217 -0.37 -50.71 3.33
CA ASP A 217 0.14 -49.63 4.16
C ASP A 217 -1.00 -48.64 4.46
N VAL A 218 -1.04 -48.13 5.70
CA VAL A 218 -2.04 -47.14 6.12
C VAL A 218 -1.95 -45.96 5.17
N GLU A 219 -3.05 -45.72 4.44
CA GLU A 219 -3.12 -44.62 3.49
C GLU A 219 -3.05 -43.31 4.26
N LYS A 220 -1.95 -42.56 4.06
CA LYS A 220 -1.77 -41.24 4.69
C LYS A 220 -2.96 -40.36 4.34
N PHE A 221 -3.47 -39.63 5.32
CA PHE A 221 -4.54 -38.67 5.08
C PHE A 221 -4.15 -37.74 3.93
N THR A 222 -5.11 -37.46 3.04
CA THR A 222 -4.91 -36.51 1.94
C THR A 222 -5.96 -35.43 2.08
N PHE A 223 -5.52 -34.19 2.27
CA PHE A 223 -6.41 -33.05 2.23
C PHE A 223 -6.55 -32.57 0.78
N TYR A 224 -7.78 -32.60 0.27
CA TYR A 224 -8.12 -32.09 -1.05
C TYR A 224 -8.61 -30.66 -0.89
N THR A 225 -7.90 -29.69 -1.47
CA THR A 225 -8.35 -28.29 -1.49
C THR A 225 -9.51 -28.07 -2.46
N GLU A 226 -9.79 -29.07 -3.31
CA GLU A 226 -10.77 -29.00 -4.40
C GLU A 226 -10.45 -27.78 -5.29
N LYS A 227 -11.43 -26.93 -5.59
CA LYS A 227 -11.24 -25.71 -6.39
C LYS A 227 -10.71 -24.50 -5.59
N LYS A 228 -10.46 -24.65 -4.28
CA LYS A 228 -10.00 -23.54 -3.43
C LYS A 228 -8.49 -23.34 -3.58
N ARG A 229 -8.07 -22.08 -3.64
CA ARG A 229 -6.65 -21.70 -3.68
C ARG A 229 -6.08 -21.68 -2.26
N LEU A 230 -5.00 -22.45 -2.05
CA LEU A 230 -4.27 -22.45 -0.78
C LEU A 230 -3.30 -21.26 -0.71
N THR A 231 -3.30 -20.56 0.42
CA THR A 231 -2.33 -19.49 0.73
C THR A 231 -1.91 -19.57 2.20
N ASN A 232 -0.86 -18.81 2.57
CA ASN A 232 -0.47 -18.60 3.96
C ASN A 232 -0.25 -19.90 4.77
N LEU A 233 0.43 -20.86 4.15
CA LEU A 233 0.83 -22.12 4.79
C LEU A 233 1.91 -21.82 5.84
N ARG A 234 1.74 -22.25 7.09
CA ARG A 234 2.68 -21.98 8.20
C ARG A 234 2.74 -23.17 9.15
N ILE A 235 3.91 -23.53 9.64
CA ILE A 235 4.08 -24.63 10.60
C ILE A 235 4.30 -24.09 12.02
N SER A 236 3.80 -24.79 13.03
CA SER A 236 4.08 -24.48 14.42
C SER A 236 5.55 -24.82 14.76
N PRO A 237 6.24 -24.04 15.61
CA PRO A 237 7.64 -24.30 15.98
C PRO A 237 7.93 -25.71 16.50
N ASP A 238 6.97 -26.35 17.17
CA ASP A 238 7.06 -27.74 17.66
C ASP A 238 6.72 -28.80 16.61
N ALA A 239 6.49 -28.40 15.36
CA ALA A 239 6.21 -29.27 14.21
C ALA A 239 4.96 -30.15 14.33
N LYS A 240 3.98 -29.76 15.16
CA LYS A 240 2.74 -30.54 15.37
C LYS A 240 1.55 -30.06 14.58
N PHE A 241 1.56 -28.80 14.16
CA PHE A 241 0.44 -28.18 13.46
C PHE A 241 0.91 -27.43 12.24
N VAL A 242 0.10 -27.45 11.18
CA VAL A 242 0.28 -26.59 10.02
C VAL A 242 -1.02 -25.84 9.77
N THR A 243 -0.97 -24.52 9.68
CA THR A 243 -2.13 -23.68 9.35
C THR A 243 -2.06 -23.21 7.91
N PHE A 244 -3.21 -22.99 7.28
CA PHE A 244 -3.28 -22.39 5.95
C PHE A 244 -4.64 -21.75 5.71
N ASN A 245 -4.68 -20.83 4.75
CA ASN A 245 -5.91 -20.22 4.27
C ASN A 245 -6.36 -20.91 2.98
N LEU A 246 -7.68 -21.03 2.82
CA LEU A 246 -8.35 -21.49 1.61
C LEU A 246 -9.21 -20.35 1.08
N ILE A 247 -8.92 -19.94 -0.15
CA ILE A 247 -9.64 -18.90 -0.85
C ILE A 247 -10.55 -19.58 -1.87
N THR A 248 -11.85 -19.45 -1.71
CA THR A 248 -12.85 -19.87 -2.70
C THR A 248 -13.02 -18.73 -3.70
N PRO A 249 -12.61 -18.88 -4.97
CA PRO A 249 -12.82 -17.85 -5.98
C PRO A 249 -14.31 -17.59 -6.18
N SER A 250 -14.70 -16.34 -6.45
CA SER A 250 -16.07 -16.01 -6.86
C SER A 250 -16.36 -16.60 -8.24
N GLU A 251 -17.52 -17.28 -8.39
CA GLU A 251 -17.97 -17.83 -9.67
C GLU A 251 -18.50 -16.74 -10.63
N GLU A 252 -18.87 -15.56 -10.11
CA GLU A 252 -19.52 -14.48 -10.86
C GLU A 252 -18.57 -13.31 -11.21
N ARG A 253 -17.27 -13.47 -10.97
CA ARG A 253 -16.28 -12.41 -11.19
C ARG A 253 -16.19 -12.02 -12.67
N LYS A 254 -16.71 -10.84 -13.02
CA LYS A 254 -16.50 -10.21 -14.33
C LYS A 254 -15.21 -9.39 -14.30
N ASN A 255 -14.22 -9.79 -15.08
CA ASN A 255 -13.06 -8.95 -15.31
C ASN A 255 -13.43 -7.82 -16.27
N THR A 256 -12.83 -6.64 -16.04
CA THR A 256 -12.81 -5.56 -17.01
C THR A 256 -11.51 -5.63 -17.81
N PHE A 257 -11.50 -4.97 -18.95
CA PHE A 257 -10.36 -4.88 -19.84
C PHE A 257 -10.20 -3.44 -20.31
N VAL A 258 -8.97 -3.02 -20.58
CA VAL A 258 -8.65 -1.72 -21.15
C VAL A 258 -8.05 -1.94 -22.53
N PRO A 259 -8.65 -1.41 -23.61
CA PRO A 259 -8.09 -1.55 -24.95
C PRO A 259 -6.80 -0.74 -25.11
N ASP A 260 -5.73 -1.38 -25.58
CA ASP A 260 -4.53 -0.74 -26.07
C ASP A 260 -4.61 -0.57 -27.60
N TYR A 261 -4.74 0.68 -28.04
CA TYR A 261 -4.84 1.06 -29.45
C TYR A 261 -3.46 1.27 -30.10
N THR A 262 -2.38 1.18 -29.33
CA THR A 262 -1.01 1.52 -29.73
C THR A 262 -0.03 0.35 -29.60
N ASP A 263 -0.55 -0.86 -29.39
CA ASP A 263 0.26 -2.07 -29.29
C ASP A 263 1.20 -2.22 -30.50
N VAL A 264 2.41 -2.72 -30.23
CA VAL A 264 3.49 -2.85 -31.22
C VAL A 264 3.15 -3.73 -32.42
N THR A 265 2.13 -4.57 -32.31
CA THR A 265 1.64 -5.40 -33.43
C THR A 265 0.74 -4.63 -34.40
N GLY A 266 0.27 -3.44 -34.03
CA GLY A 266 -0.66 -2.62 -34.81
C GLY A 266 -2.12 -3.08 -34.71
N TYR A 267 -2.42 -4.08 -33.87
CA TYR A 267 -3.79 -4.51 -33.55
C TYR A 267 -4.19 -3.97 -32.18
N THR A 268 -5.49 -3.70 -31.99
CA THR A 268 -6.01 -3.42 -30.65
C THR A 268 -5.92 -4.68 -29.80
N THR A 269 -5.32 -4.57 -28.62
CA THR A 269 -5.23 -5.66 -27.63
C THR A 269 -5.97 -5.27 -26.36
N ASP A 270 -6.35 -6.26 -25.56
CA ASP A 270 -7.02 -6.03 -24.27
C ASP A 270 -6.01 -6.22 -23.13
N LEU A 271 -5.83 -5.18 -22.32
CA LEU A 271 -5.09 -5.24 -21.08
C LEU A 271 -6.03 -5.77 -19.98
N ASP A 272 -5.65 -6.90 -19.36
CA ASP A 272 -6.39 -7.48 -18.23
C ASP A 272 -6.43 -6.53 -17.04
N THR A 273 -7.62 -6.24 -16.52
CA THR A 273 -7.79 -5.45 -15.30
C THR A 273 -8.68 -6.13 -14.27
N ARG A 274 -9.07 -5.38 -13.23
CA ARG A 274 -9.74 -5.89 -12.01
C ARG A 274 -11.25 -5.61 -12.04
N PRO A 275 -12.08 -6.41 -11.36
CA PRO A 275 -13.52 -6.16 -11.24
C PRO A 275 -13.86 -4.81 -10.60
N LYS A 276 -15.11 -4.38 -10.80
CA LYS A 276 -15.69 -3.19 -10.20
C LYS A 276 -16.07 -3.42 -8.74
N VAL A 277 -16.28 -2.35 -8.00
CA VAL A 277 -16.71 -2.42 -6.60
C VAL A 277 -18.05 -3.15 -6.45
N GLY A 278 -18.05 -4.15 -5.56
CA GLY A 278 -19.21 -5.01 -5.30
C GLY A 278 -19.12 -6.38 -6.00
N ASP A 279 -18.21 -6.54 -6.97
CA ASP A 279 -17.97 -7.82 -7.65
C ASP A 279 -16.90 -8.70 -6.96
N GLU A 280 -16.44 -8.30 -5.76
CA GLU A 280 -15.42 -9.02 -5.01
C GLU A 280 -16.01 -9.72 -3.79
N ALA A 281 -16.06 -11.05 -3.83
CA ALA A 281 -16.17 -11.85 -2.62
C ALA A 281 -15.53 -13.22 -2.83
N SER A 282 -14.20 -13.30 -2.70
CA SER A 282 -13.57 -14.60 -2.49
C SER A 282 -13.71 -14.97 -1.02
N LYS A 283 -14.40 -16.07 -0.70
CA LYS A 283 -14.53 -16.54 0.69
C LYS A 283 -13.17 -17.03 1.19
N VAL A 284 -12.70 -16.49 2.32
CA VAL A 284 -11.45 -16.94 2.96
C VAL A 284 -11.78 -17.73 4.22
N GLU A 285 -11.25 -18.94 4.30
CA GLU A 285 -11.37 -19.82 5.46
C GLU A 285 -9.97 -20.19 5.95
N MET A 286 -9.77 -20.28 7.27
CA MET A 286 -8.51 -20.75 7.84
C MET A 286 -8.69 -22.19 8.34
N ALA A 287 -7.70 -23.03 8.07
CA ALA A 287 -7.68 -24.43 8.46
C ALA A 287 -6.38 -24.80 9.19
N ILE A 288 -6.45 -25.85 10.01
CA ILE A 288 -5.35 -26.43 10.76
C ILE A 288 -5.22 -27.89 10.36
N TYR A 289 -4.03 -28.30 9.95
CA TYR A 289 -3.60 -29.70 9.83
C TYR A 289 -2.90 -30.08 11.13
N ASN A 290 -3.51 -30.97 11.92
CA ASN A 290 -2.86 -31.60 13.05
C ASN A 290 -2.04 -32.80 12.57
N LEU A 291 -0.72 -32.68 12.62
CA LEU A 291 0.24 -33.67 12.12
C LEU A 291 0.31 -34.93 12.99
N VAL A 292 -0.08 -34.83 14.27
CA VAL A 292 -0.11 -35.97 15.19
C VAL A 292 -1.35 -36.83 14.96
N LYS A 293 -2.51 -36.19 14.76
CA LYS A 293 -3.79 -36.86 14.48
C LYS A 293 -3.98 -37.20 13.00
N ASP A 294 -3.11 -36.69 12.12
CA ASP A 294 -3.21 -36.75 10.66
C ASP A 294 -4.60 -36.31 10.13
N THR A 295 -5.08 -35.16 10.60
CA THR A 295 -6.42 -34.62 10.28
C THR A 295 -6.42 -33.11 10.06
N VAL A 296 -7.39 -32.62 9.28
CA VAL A 296 -7.62 -31.18 9.06
C VAL A 296 -8.99 -30.75 9.59
N TYR A 297 -9.05 -29.59 10.24
CA TYR A 297 -10.29 -28.91 10.64
C TYR A 297 -10.17 -27.40 10.44
N TYR A 298 -11.32 -26.73 10.41
CA TYR A 298 -11.44 -25.30 10.17
C TYR A 298 -11.45 -24.51 11.48
N VAL A 299 -10.88 -23.30 11.44
CA VAL A 299 -10.94 -22.35 12.55
C VAL A 299 -12.36 -21.82 12.70
N GLN A 300 -12.86 -21.80 13.94
CA GLN A 300 -14.23 -21.41 14.28
C GLN A 300 -14.31 -19.90 14.54
N THR A 301 -14.88 -19.15 13.60
CA THR A 301 -15.00 -17.68 13.66
C THR A 301 -16.39 -17.18 14.01
N ASP A 302 -17.38 -18.08 14.05
CA ASP A 302 -18.80 -17.80 14.31
C ASP A 302 -19.10 -17.26 15.71
N LYS A 303 -18.16 -17.44 16.64
CA LYS A 303 -18.25 -16.96 18.04
C LYS A 303 -17.49 -15.66 18.29
N LEU A 304 -16.90 -15.04 17.27
CA LEU A 304 -16.24 -13.76 17.44
C LEU A 304 -17.25 -12.69 17.89
N PRO A 305 -16.90 -11.85 18.88
CA PRO A 305 -17.82 -10.85 19.40
C PRO A 305 -18.23 -9.87 18.30
N GLY A 306 -19.54 -9.69 18.12
CA GLY A 306 -20.14 -8.80 17.14
C GLY A 306 -19.93 -9.19 15.67
N ILE A 307 -19.61 -10.44 15.38
CA ILE A 307 -19.47 -10.94 14.00
C ILE A 307 -20.76 -10.80 13.17
N LYS A 308 -21.92 -10.63 13.83
CA LYS A 308 -23.23 -10.41 13.21
C LYS A 308 -23.74 -8.97 13.28
N ASP A 309 -23.00 -8.07 13.93
CA ASP A 309 -23.40 -6.68 14.07
C ASP A 309 -23.57 -6.07 12.67
N LEU A 310 -24.70 -5.41 12.43
CA LEU A 310 -24.93 -4.68 11.21
C LEU A 310 -24.03 -3.43 11.15
N PRO A 311 -23.56 -3.03 9.95
CA PRO A 311 -22.89 -1.75 9.78
C PRO A 311 -23.80 -0.57 10.16
N ASP A 312 -23.23 0.53 10.66
CA ASP A 312 -24.04 1.65 11.17
C ASP A 312 -24.89 2.33 10.08
N TYR A 313 -24.42 2.34 8.82
CA TYR A 313 -25.10 3.01 7.71
C TYR A 313 -26.45 2.39 7.33
N VAL A 314 -26.78 1.18 7.81
CA VAL A 314 -28.06 0.52 7.50
C VAL A 314 -29.26 1.32 7.99
N VAL A 315 -29.09 2.19 9.01
CA VAL A 315 -30.14 3.06 9.55
C VAL A 315 -30.67 4.08 8.54
N ASP A 316 -29.87 4.40 7.52
CA ASP A 316 -30.27 5.31 6.43
C ASP A 316 -31.15 4.63 5.37
N TYR A 317 -31.38 3.32 5.50
CA TYR A 317 -32.18 2.50 4.60
C TYR A 317 -33.30 1.76 5.36
N PRO A 318 -34.22 2.49 6.04
CA PRO A 318 -35.28 1.88 6.86
C PRO A 318 -36.26 1.02 6.05
N GLU A 319 -36.34 1.21 4.74
CA GLU A 319 -37.18 0.43 3.82
C GLU A 319 -36.56 -0.91 3.39
N LYS A 320 -35.25 -1.13 3.63
CA LYS A 320 -34.56 -2.37 3.29
C LYS A 320 -34.54 -3.31 4.50
N GLU A 321 -34.89 -4.57 4.29
CA GLU A 321 -34.73 -5.60 5.32
C GLU A 321 -33.25 -6.01 5.43
N TRP A 322 -32.71 -5.93 6.64
CA TRP A 322 -31.32 -6.30 6.95
C TRP A 322 -31.30 -7.49 7.90
N GLU A 323 -30.49 -8.50 7.58
CA GLU A 323 -30.36 -9.72 8.39
C GLU A 323 -29.02 -9.77 9.12
N GLU A 324 -29.06 -10.03 10.43
CA GLU A 324 -27.88 -10.28 11.26
C GLU A 324 -27.29 -11.67 10.97
N THR A 325 -26.46 -11.74 9.94
CA THR A 325 -25.74 -12.95 9.52
C THR A 325 -24.25 -12.86 9.87
N ILE A 326 -23.56 -14.00 9.87
CA ILE A 326 -22.11 -14.03 10.11
C ILE A 326 -21.42 -13.28 8.96
N ARG A 327 -20.80 -12.14 9.26
CA ARG A 327 -20.10 -11.34 8.26
C ARG A 327 -18.91 -12.10 7.67
N PRO A 328 -18.64 -11.97 6.36
CA PRO A 328 -17.42 -12.51 5.77
C PRO A 328 -16.18 -11.92 6.43
N ILE A 329 -15.14 -12.75 6.59
CA ILE A 329 -13.89 -12.38 7.24
C ILE A 329 -12.68 -12.72 6.38
N ILE A 330 -11.57 -12.06 6.69
CA ILE A 330 -10.26 -12.37 6.14
C ILE A 330 -9.28 -12.56 7.31
N PRO A 331 -8.83 -13.81 7.56
CA PRO A 331 -7.84 -14.11 8.60
C PRO A 331 -6.42 -13.98 8.04
N SER A 332 -5.51 -13.41 8.83
CA SER A 332 -4.06 -13.36 8.60
C SER A 332 -3.30 -13.86 9.84
N GLY A 333 -2.06 -14.30 9.63
CA GLY A 333 -1.31 -15.09 10.61
C GLY A 333 -1.48 -16.60 10.37
N PRO A 334 -1.24 -17.49 11.35
CA PRO A 334 -0.97 -17.16 12.73
C PRO A 334 0.44 -16.59 12.89
N TYR A 335 0.62 -15.87 13.98
CA TYR A 335 1.91 -15.48 14.51
C TYR A 335 2.20 -16.44 15.65
N PHE A 336 3.19 -17.32 15.46
CA PHE A 336 3.58 -18.29 16.47
C PHE A 336 4.54 -17.69 17.49
N SER A 337 4.34 -18.06 18.74
CA SER A 337 5.28 -17.86 19.84
C SER A 337 6.33 -18.98 19.82
N SER A 338 7.43 -18.82 20.56
CA SER A 338 8.48 -19.86 20.65
C SER A 338 7.98 -21.18 21.26
N GLU A 339 6.93 -21.08 22.06
CA GLU A 339 6.19 -22.19 22.68
C GLU A 339 4.96 -22.66 21.86
N SER A 340 4.92 -22.39 20.55
CA SER A 340 3.84 -22.78 19.64
C SER A 340 2.45 -22.23 19.99
N LYS A 341 2.34 -21.19 20.83
CA LYS A 341 1.08 -20.45 20.98
C LYS A 341 0.83 -19.65 19.70
N ALA A 342 -0.41 -19.58 19.24
CA ALA A 342 -0.74 -18.92 17.98
C ALA A 342 -1.70 -17.76 18.23
N VAL A 343 -1.37 -16.56 17.75
CA VAL A 343 -2.36 -15.48 17.60
C VAL A 343 -2.69 -15.24 16.15
N VAL A 344 -3.94 -14.92 15.86
CA VAL A 344 -4.44 -14.60 14.53
C VAL A 344 -5.02 -13.19 14.53
N ASN A 345 -4.90 -12.55 13.38
CA ASN A 345 -5.54 -11.27 13.09
C ASN A 345 -6.68 -11.54 12.11
N ILE A 346 -7.91 -11.21 12.47
CA ILE A 346 -9.10 -11.46 11.66
C ILE A 346 -9.76 -10.11 11.39
N ARG A 347 -10.17 -9.86 10.15
CA ARG A 347 -10.89 -8.64 9.77
C ARG A 347 -12.20 -8.99 9.11
N SER A 348 -13.24 -8.18 9.31
CA SER A 348 -14.42 -8.25 8.45
C SER A 348 -14.05 -7.73 7.05
N THR A 349 -14.70 -8.22 6.01
CA THR A 349 -14.42 -7.78 4.63
C THR A 349 -14.75 -6.30 4.41
N ASP A 350 -15.71 -5.75 5.16
CA ASP A 350 -16.09 -4.33 5.18
C ASP A 350 -15.11 -3.42 5.96
N ASN A 351 -14.07 -4.01 6.57
CA ASN A 351 -13.04 -3.39 7.39
C ASN A 351 -13.56 -2.56 8.60
N LYS A 352 -14.81 -2.76 9.01
CA LYS A 352 -15.39 -2.13 10.21
C LYS A 352 -14.90 -2.78 11.50
N ASP A 353 -14.59 -4.08 11.45
CA ASP A 353 -14.12 -4.83 12.59
C ASP A 353 -12.78 -5.52 12.34
N ARG A 354 -11.98 -5.54 13.40
CA ARG A 354 -10.75 -6.30 13.49
C ARG A 354 -10.69 -7.01 14.84
N TRP A 355 -10.42 -8.31 14.81
CA TRP A 355 -10.22 -9.13 15.98
C TRP A 355 -8.78 -9.63 16.04
N ILE A 356 -8.18 -9.52 17.21
CA ILE A 356 -6.97 -10.25 17.58
C ILE A 356 -7.41 -11.37 18.50
N ALA A 357 -7.07 -12.62 18.16
CA ALA A 357 -7.52 -13.78 18.90
C ALA A 357 -6.39 -14.79 19.10
N LEU A 358 -6.40 -15.47 20.25
CA LEU A 358 -5.58 -16.65 20.48
C LEU A 358 -6.26 -17.84 19.79
N LEU A 359 -5.51 -18.55 18.95
CA LEU A 359 -5.94 -19.74 18.24
C LEU A 359 -5.57 -21.00 19.02
N HIS A 360 -6.59 -21.76 19.42
CA HIS A 360 -6.39 -23.07 20.02
C HIS A 360 -6.15 -24.10 18.92
N LEU A 361 -4.87 -24.44 18.71
CA LEU A 361 -4.43 -25.29 17.60
C LEU A 361 -4.96 -26.73 17.65
N GLU A 362 -5.53 -27.20 18.76
CA GLU A 362 -6.00 -28.59 18.91
C GLU A 362 -7.42 -28.83 18.38
N ASP A 363 -8.25 -27.79 18.35
CA ASP A 363 -9.68 -27.86 18.00
C ASP A 363 -10.16 -26.72 17.09
N GLY A 364 -9.30 -25.72 16.82
CA GLY A 364 -9.61 -24.59 15.96
C GLY A 364 -10.48 -23.51 16.61
N THR A 365 -10.70 -23.57 17.93
CA THR A 365 -11.46 -22.53 18.65
C THR A 365 -10.63 -21.25 18.86
N LEU A 366 -11.31 -20.12 19.02
CA LEU A 366 -10.70 -18.81 19.21
C LEU A 366 -11.05 -18.24 20.59
N LYS A 367 -10.06 -17.73 21.32
CA LYS A 367 -10.26 -16.79 22.44
C LYS A 367 -9.99 -15.37 21.92
N SER A 368 -11.03 -14.54 21.82
CA SER A 368 -10.86 -13.13 21.47
C SER A 368 -10.05 -12.41 22.56
N LEU A 369 -8.98 -11.73 22.14
CA LEU A 369 -8.11 -10.94 23.03
C LEU A 369 -8.42 -9.44 22.91
N ASP A 370 -8.66 -8.97 21.68
CA ASP A 370 -9.01 -7.57 21.40
C ASP A 370 -9.97 -7.53 20.21
N ARG A 371 -11.02 -6.71 20.31
CA ARG A 371 -11.90 -6.34 19.20
C ARG A 371 -11.78 -4.83 19.00
N GLN A 372 -11.46 -4.44 17.78
CA GLN A 372 -11.42 -3.04 17.34
C GLN A 372 -12.59 -2.84 16.39
N ARG A 373 -13.35 -1.77 16.59
CA ARG A 373 -14.49 -1.38 15.78
C ARG A 373 -14.36 0.08 15.41
N ASP A 374 -14.63 0.39 14.15
CA ASP A 374 -14.74 1.74 13.61
C ASP A 374 -15.99 1.85 12.73
N GLU A 375 -16.71 2.97 12.80
CA GLU A 375 -17.90 3.20 11.94
C GLU A 375 -17.53 3.36 10.47
N ALA A 376 -16.35 3.89 10.20
CA ALA A 376 -15.84 4.15 8.88
C ALA A 376 -14.98 2.99 8.40
N TRP A 377 -13.73 2.85 8.84
CA TRP A 377 -12.90 1.67 8.58
C TRP A 377 -11.58 1.72 9.35
N ILE A 378 -11.06 0.55 9.70
CA ILE A 378 -9.78 0.37 10.38
C ILE A 378 -8.67 0.26 9.31
N ALA A 379 -7.67 1.14 9.30
CA ALA A 379 -6.57 1.10 8.31
C ALA A 379 -5.35 1.99 8.66
N GLY A 380 -5.21 2.40 9.92
CA GLY A 380 -4.10 3.24 10.37
C GLY A 380 -2.71 2.60 10.15
N PRO A 381 -1.65 3.42 10.23
CA PRO A 381 -0.28 2.95 10.04
C PRO A 381 0.04 1.70 10.86
N GLY A 382 0.63 0.69 10.21
CA GLY A 382 1.06 -0.54 10.88
C GLY A 382 -0.07 -1.47 11.36
N ILE A 383 -1.34 -1.23 11.03
CA ILE A 383 -2.44 -2.18 11.29
C ILE A 383 -2.57 -3.22 10.16
N GLY A 384 -2.19 -2.84 8.93
CA GLY A 384 -2.27 -3.69 7.74
C GLY A 384 -3.61 -3.55 7.00
N TYR A 385 -3.84 -4.40 6.00
CA TYR A 385 -5.00 -4.40 5.08
C TYR A 385 -5.49 -5.84 4.81
N SER A 386 -6.49 -6.00 3.94
CA SER A 386 -7.26 -7.24 3.71
C SER A 386 -6.44 -8.55 3.61
N PHE A 387 -5.26 -8.56 2.99
CA PHE A 387 -4.43 -9.79 2.85
C PHE A 387 -3.06 -9.72 3.54
N GLY A 388 -2.85 -8.76 4.43
CA GLY A 388 -1.59 -8.58 5.15
C GLY A 388 -1.83 -8.02 6.55
N GLY A 389 -1.43 -8.77 7.58
CA GLY A 389 -1.44 -8.30 8.96
C GLY A 389 -0.23 -7.39 9.21
N GLY A 390 -0.49 -6.20 9.75
CA GLY A 390 0.54 -5.23 10.11
C GLY A 390 1.35 -5.67 11.32
N THR A 391 1.78 -4.72 12.14
CA THR A 391 2.47 -4.94 13.40
C THR A 391 1.61 -5.79 14.33
N LEU A 392 1.97 -7.06 14.44
CA LEU A 392 1.47 -8.05 15.40
C LEU A 392 2.55 -9.10 15.61
N GLY A 393 2.82 -9.47 16.86
CA GLY A 393 3.76 -10.53 17.19
C GLY A 393 3.84 -10.82 18.67
N TRP A 394 4.76 -11.69 19.05
CA TRP A 394 5.01 -12.09 20.44
C TRP A 394 6.29 -11.43 20.96
N LEU A 395 6.28 -11.03 22.24
CA LEU A 395 7.53 -10.83 22.95
C LEU A 395 8.19 -12.19 23.25
N PRO A 396 9.52 -12.23 23.45
CA PRO A 396 10.25 -13.47 23.72
C PRO A 396 9.86 -14.21 25.01
N ASP A 397 8.99 -13.62 25.84
CA ASP A 397 8.52 -14.24 27.07
C ASP A 397 7.30 -15.16 26.87
N ASP A 398 6.77 -15.26 25.63
CA ASP A 398 5.61 -16.07 25.27
C ASP A 398 4.32 -15.73 26.06
N LYS A 399 4.28 -14.55 26.70
CA LYS A 399 3.18 -14.06 27.55
C LYS A 399 2.55 -12.79 27.00
N HIS A 400 3.37 -11.94 26.38
CA HIS A 400 2.88 -10.70 25.79
C HIS A 400 2.83 -10.81 24.27
N ILE A 401 1.74 -10.33 23.70
CA ILE A 401 1.67 -9.97 22.30
C ILE A 401 1.78 -8.46 22.17
N TYR A 402 2.38 -8.00 21.08
CA TYR A 402 2.39 -6.60 20.70
C TYR A 402 1.56 -6.41 19.43
N PHE A 403 0.89 -5.27 19.30
CA PHE A 403 0.18 -4.89 18.08
C PHE A 403 -0.02 -3.39 17.98
N GLN A 404 -0.31 -2.88 16.78
CA GLN A 404 -0.77 -1.50 16.61
C GLN A 404 -2.29 -1.41 16.59
N SER A 405 -2.82 -0.33 17.15
CA SER A 405 -4.25 -0.01 17.16
C SER A 405 -4.46 1.50 17.12
N GLU A 406 -5.55 1.92 16.48
CA GLU A 406 -6.00 3.31 16.39
C GLU A 406 -7.14 3.63 17.37
N ALA A 407 -7.27 2.84 18.44
CA ALA A 407 -8.32 2.98 19.46
C ALA A 407 -8.36 4.36 20.15
N THR A 408 -7.25 5.11 20.15
CA THR A 408 -7.16 6.46 20.72
C THR A 408 -7.37 7.57 19.67
N GLY A 409 -7.73 7.23 18.43
CA GLY A 409 -7.77 8.15 17.29
C GLY A 409 -6.44 8.25 16.53
N TYR A 410 -5.34 7.73 17.07
CA TYR A 410 -4.03 7.65 16.40
C TYR A 410 -3.45 6.24 16.51
N SER A 411 -2.68 5.81 15.50
CA SER A 411 -2.06 4.47 15.54
C SER A 411 -0.90 4.41 16.52
N HIS A 412 -1.12 3.72 17.64
CA HIS A 412 -0.15 3.53 18.72
C HIS A 412 0.22 2.06 18.91
N LEU A 413 1.35 1.81 19.59
CA LEU A 413 1.82 0.47 19.92
C LEU A 413 1.23 0.00 21.26
N TYR A 414 0.71 -1.23 21.31
CA TYR A 414 0.10 -1.84 22.48
C TYR A 414 0.78 -3.15 22.84
N LEU A 415 0.74 -3.49 24.13
CA LEU A 415 0.96 -4.84 24.64
C LEU A 415 -0.33 -5.43 25.19
N TYR A 416 -0.49 -6.73 25.01
CA TYR A 416 -1.53 -7.52 25.68
C TYR A 416 -0.90 -8.74 26.33
N ASN A 417 -1.12 -8.92 27.63
CA ASN A 417 -0.70 -10.09 28.38
C ASN A 417 -1.80 -11.16 28.36
N ILE A 418 -1.51 -12.32 27.76
CA ILE A 418 -2.51 -13.39 27.57
C ILE A 418 -2.79 -14.23 28.83
N GLU A 419 -1.96 -14.13 29.88
CA GLU A 419 -2.12 -14.89 31.12
C GLU A 419 -3.10 -14.21 32.08
N ASN A 420 -3.16 -12.87 32.07
CA ASN A 420 -4.00 -12.08 32.97
C ASN A 420 -4.97 -11.12 32.26
N ASP A 421 -5.07 -11.23 30.92
CA ASP A 421 -5.97 -10.45 30.08
C ASP A 421 -5.82 -8.92 30.23
N ARG A 422 -4.58 -8.45 30.39
CA ARG A 422 -4.26 -7.01 30.54
C ARG A 422 -3.72 -6.41 29.25
N LYS A 423 -4.43 -5.41 28.70
CA LYS A 423 -3.98 -4.53 27.61
C LYS A 423 -3.35 -3.25 28.15
N ILE A 424 -2.24 -2.80 27.56
CA ILE A 424 -1.55 -1.55 27.90
C ILE A 424 -1.11 -0.86 26.60
N ALA A 425 -1.37 0.45 26.47
CA ALA A 425 -0.76 1.28 25.43
C ALA A 425 0.69 1.61 25.83
N LEU A 426 1.65 1.36 24.94
CA LEU A 426 3.05 1.72 25.16
C LEU A 426 3.37 3.15 24.69
N THR A 427 2.58 3.67 23.76
CA THR A 427 2.68 5.02 23.23
C THR A 427 1.29 5.66 23.23
N GLU A 428 1.24 6.98 23.39
CA GLU A 428 0.01 7.78 23.41
C GLU A 428 0.31 9.22 22.99
N GLY A 429 -0.73 9.97 22.62
CA GLY A 429 -0.65 11.36 22.16
C GLY A 429 -1.14 11.55 20.72
N ASP A 430 -1.15 12.81 20.26
CA ASP A 430 -1.69 13.22 18.96
C ASP A 430 -0.66 13.05 17.83
N PHE A 431 -0.13 11.83 17.72
CA PHE A 431 0.84 11.44 16.69
C PHE A 431 0.75 9.94 16.39
N GLU A 432 1.34 9.53 15.27
CA GLU A 432 1.33 8.15 14.81
C GLU A 432 2.68 7.46 15.01
N VAL A 433 2.64 6.16 15.32
CA VAL A 433 3.79 5.26 15.36
C VAL A 433 3.91 4.48 14.05
N PHE A 434 5.14 4.34 13.57
CA PHE A 434 5.49 3.65 12.33
C PHE A 434 6.60 2.62 12.58
N SER A 435 6.47 1.47 11.93
CA SER A 435 7.50 0.42 11.83
C SER A 435 8.21 0.05 13.15
N PRO A 436 7.49 -0.24 14.26
CA PRO A 436 8.12 -0.67 15.49
C PRO A 436 8.82 -2.04 15.30
N ALA A 437 10.04 -2.14 15.79
CA ALA A 437 10.87 -3.35 15.73
C ALA A 437 11.61 -3.55 17.06
N LEU A 438 11.74 -4.80 17.50
CA LEU A 438 12.52 -5.13 18.68
C LEU A 438 14.02 -5.02 18.41
N SER A 439 14.78 -4.54 19.38
CA SER A 439 16.24 -4.64 19.40
C SER A 439 16.69 -6.10 19.41
N GLN A 440 17.96 -6.35 19.07
CA GLN A 440 18.52 -7.70 18.98
C GLN A 440 18.42 -8.47 20.29
N ASP A 441 18.61 -7.78 21.41
CA ASP A 441 18.48 -8.28 22.78
C ASP A 441 17.04 -8.26 23.31
N ALA A 442 16.09 -7.79 22.48
CA ALA A 442 14.66 -7.62 22.79
C ALA A 442 14.36 -6.78 24.04
N ARG A 443 15.29 -5.91 24.46
CA ARG A 443 15.09 -5.02 25.62
C ARG A 443 14.46 -3.69 25.25
N HIS A 444 14.50 -3.32 23.98
CA HIS A 444 14.01 -2.03 23.49
C HIS A 444 13.20 -2.19 22.21
N TRP A 445 12.31 -1.25 21.98
CA TRP A 445 11.75 -0.93 20.68
C TRP A 445 12.62 0.10 19.98
N TYR A 446 12.82 -0.10 18.69
CA TYR A 446 13.13 0.96 17.74
C TYR A 446 11.88 1.25 16.92
N LEU A 447 11.53 2.52 16.75
CA LEU A 447 10.31 2.92 16.05
C LEU A 447 10.46 4.30 15.45
N THR A 448 9.62 4.63 14.47
CA THR A 448 9.52 5.98 13.91
C THR A 448 8.22 6.63 14.38
N THR A 449 8.21 7.93 14.69
CA THR A 449 6.97 8.65 15.02
C THR A 449 6.86 9.99 14.27
N SER A 450 5.65 10.55 14.28
CA SER A 450 5.35 11.94 13.92
C SER A 450 5.20 12.86 15.15
N ALA A 451 5.73 12.49 16.31
CA ALA A 451 5.50 13.19 17.59
C ALA A 451 6.00 14.65 17.62
N VAL A 452 7.01 14.99 16.83
CA VAL A 452 7.53 16.37 16.71
C VAL A 452 6.58 17.23 15.88
N HIS A 453 6.12 16.70 14.75
CA HIS A 453 5.23 17.39 13.81
C HIS A 453 4.63 16.34 12.84
N PRO A 454 3.35 16.45 12.41
CA PRO A 454 2.73 15.54 11.44
C PRO A 454 3.51 15.41 10.13
N GLY A 455 4.17 16.50 9.71
CA GLY A 455 5.04 16.57 8.53
C GLY A 455 6.49 16.10 8.74
N GLU A 456 6.83 15.53 9.89
CA GLU A 456 8.19 15.05 10.19
C GLU A 456 8.18 13.56 10.57
N ARG A 457 9.32 12.89 10.37
CA ARG A 457 9.53 11.51 10.80
C ARG A 457 10.86 11.40 11.52
N HIS A 458 10.78 11.08 12.81
CA HIS A 458 11.95 10.86 13.67
C HIS A 458 12.02 9.43 14.16
N PHE A 459 13.22 8.94 14.36
CA PHE A 459 13.50 7.59 14.83
C PHE A 459 13.82 7.62 16.32
N TYR A 460 13.24 6.69 17.07
CA TYR A 460 13.27 6.64 18.52
C TYR A 460 13.68 5.25 19.02
N LYS A 461 14.11 5.23 20.28
CA LYS A 461 14.31 4.04 21.08
C LYS A 461 13.45 4.12 22.35
N MET A 462 12.84 3.01 22.76
CA MET A 462 11.98 2.94 23.96
C MET A 462 12.19 1.60 24.68
N PRO A 463 12.14 1.50 26.02
CA PRO A 463 12.14 0.21 26.70
C PRO A 463 10.98 -0.71 26.25
N VAL A 464 11.22 -2.02 26.18
CA VAL A 464 10.25 -2.98 25.60
C VAL A 464 8.90 -3.02 26.33
N MET A 465 8.91 -2.79 27.64
CA MET A 465 7.71 -2.76 28.49
C MET A 465 7.08 -1.36 28.63
N GLY A 466 7.52 -0.39 27.83
CA GLY A 466 7.10 1.01 27.91
C GLY A 466 8.05 1.87 28.77
N GLY A 467 7.96 3.18 28.60
CA GLY A 467 8.83 4.18 29.21
C GLY A 467 9.11 5.33 28.24
N ASP A 468 10.14 6.13 28.54
CA ASP A 468 10.46 7.31 27.73
C ASP A 468 10.89 6.96 26.30
N LEU A 469 10.44 7.78 25.35
CA LEU A 469 10.87 7.77 23.95
C LEU A 469 12.16 8.59 23.79
N GLU A 470 13.28 7.91 23.60
CA GLU A 470 14.58 8.55 23.30
C GLU A 470 14.70 8.83 21.79
N GLN A 471 14.69 10.11 21.41
CA GLN A 471 14.86 10.52 20.02
C GLN A 471 16.31 10.36 19.54
N LEU A 472 16.52 9.65 18.43
CA LEU A 472 17.84 9.32 17.88
C LEU A 472 18.23 10.15 16.64
N THR A 473 17.26 10.75 15.96
CA THR A 473 17.46 11.62 14.78
C THR A 473 17.04 13.06 15.07
N ALA A 474 17.81 14.03 14.60
CA ALA A 474 17.61 15.45 14.91
C ALA A 474 17.32 16.35 13.70
N LYS A 475 17.55 15.87 12.46
CA LYS A 475 17.31 16.69 11.26
C LYS A 475 15.80 16.75 10.97
N GLU A 476 15.28 17.97 10.86
CA GLU A 476 13.91 18.26 10.46
C GLU A 476 13.60 17.66 9.08
N GLY A 477 12.44 17.03 8.95
CA GLY A 477 12.00 16.37 7.73
C GLY A 477 11.79 14.86 7.90
N ASN A 478 12.14 14.06 6.89
CA ASN A 478 11.90 12.62 6.95
C ASN A 478 13.21 11.85 7.10
N ASN A 479 13.34 11.10 8.19
CA ASN A 479 14.50 10.29 8.50
C ASN A 479 14.15 8.80 8.42
N LYS A 480 14.43 8.17 7.27
CA LYS A 480 14.28 6.72 7.09
C LYS A 480 15.54 6.02 7.56
N VAL A 481 15.45 5.32 8.69
CA VAL A 481 16.61 4.71 9.35
C VAL A 481 16.70 3.22 9.06
N SER A 482 17.92 2.77 8.71
CA SER A 482 18.33 1.38 8.66
C SER A 482 19.42 1.16 9.72
N LEU A 483 19.18 0.24 10.65
CA LEU A 483 20.08 -0.06 11.78
C LEU A 483 21.11 -1.11 11.37
N SER A 484 22.38 -0.94 11.76
CA SER A 484 23.42 -1.94 11.51
C SER A 484 23.09 -3.26 12.24
N PRO A 485 23.51 -4.43 11.72
CA PRO A 485 23.26 -5.70 12.38
C PRO A 485 23.76 -5.76 13.83
N ASP A 486 24.83 -5.05 14.20
CA ASP A 486 25.29 -4.97 15.60
C ASP A 486 24.65 -3.83 16.41
N GLU A 487 23.70 -3.12 15.82
CA GLU A 487 22.96 -1.97 16.34
C GLU A 487 23.83 -0.79 16.79
N LYS A 488 25.07 -0.67 16.32
CA LYS A 488 25.96 0.45 16.70
C LYS A 488 25.87 1.65 15.77
N HIS A 489 25.33 1.50 14.56
CA HIS A 489 25.28 2.55 13.56
C HIS A 489 23.90 2.66 12.91
N LEU A 490 23.53 3.90 12.57
CA LEU A 490 22.34 4.28 11.84
C LEU A 490 22.75 4.74 10.45
N ALA A 491 22.23 4.09 9.42
CA ALA A 491 22.23 4.61 8.06
C ALA A 491 20.89 5.34 7.86
N ILE A 492 20.94 6.64 7.66
CA ILE A 492 19.77 7.51 7.64
C ILE A 492 19.60 8.06 6.23
N LEU A 493 18.56 7.61 5.53
CA LEU A 493 18.12 8.25 4.31
C LEU A 493 17.24 9.44 4.69
N HIS A 494 17.75 10.64 4.45
CA HIS A 494 17.14 11.89 4.90
C HIS A 494 16.80 12.79 3.71
N SER A 495 15.66 13.46 3.78
CA SER A 495 15.30 14.55 2.86
C SER A 495 14.54 15.65 3.60
N TYR A 496 14.52 16.82 2.98
CA TYR A 496 13.79 18.01 3.41
C TYR A 496 12.94 18.54 2.24
N SER A 497 11.99 19.45 2.47
CA SER A 497 10.97 19.86 1.49
C SER A 497 11.53 20.26 0.12
N ASN A 498 12.67 20.95 0.11
CA ASN A 498 13.38 21.38 -1.10
C ASN A 498 14.73 20.66 -1.34
N GLN A 499 15.01 19.61 -0.56
CA GLN A 499 16.25 18.84 -0.67
C GLN A 499 15.93 17.36 -0.93
N PRO A 500 16.24 16.84 -2.12
CA PRO A 500 16.15 15.42 -2.42
C PRO A 500 16.89 14.52 -1.43
N TRP A 501 16.55 13.23 -1.46
CA TRP A 501 17.08 12.24 -0.53
C TRP A 501 18.61 12.11 -0.61
N GLU A 502 19.25 12.11 0.56
CA GLU A 502 20.69 11.86 0.72
C GLU A 502 20.92 10.88 1.88
N LEU A 503 22.00 10.12 1.80
CA LEU A 503 22.38 9.13 2.80
C LEU A 503 23.32 9.77 3.83
N TYR A 504 23.04 9.50 5.10
CA TYR A 504 23.83 9.93 6.25
C TYR A 504 24.19 8.74 7.15
N LEU A 505 25.25 8.90 7.93
CA LEU A 505 25.71 7.93 8.93
C LEU A 505 25.75 8.58 10.31
N LYS A 506 25.26 7.85 11.32
CA LYS A 506 25.32 8.28 12.72
C LYS A 506 25.59 7.09 13.66
N PRO A 507 26.46 7.19 14.67
CA PRO A 507 26.52 6.21 15.76
C PRO A 507 25.23 6.16 16.59
N ASN A 508 24.79 4.97 16.98
CA ASN A 508 23.56 4.71 17.75
C ASN A 508 23.72 4.88 19.28
N ARG A 509 24.75 5.60 19.74
CA ARG A 509 25.02 5.84 21.17
C ARG A 509 25.26 7.29 21.52
N ASP A 510 25.60 8.11 20.54
CA ASP A 510 26.01 9.49 20.75
C ASP A 510 24.97 10.46 20.22
N LYS A 511 24.88 11.63 20.84
CA LYS A 511 24.14 12.80 20.34
C LYS A 511 24.88 13.51 19.21
N THR A 512 25.83 12.85 18.56
CA THR A 512 26.61 13.40 17.45
C THR A 512 25.70 13.66 16.25
N MET A 513 26.03 14.70 15.49
CA MET A 513 25.34 14.97 14.23
C MET A 513 25.64 13.87 13.22
N ALA A 514 24.66 13.55 12.37
CA ALA A 514 24.85 12.59 11.30
C ALA A 514 25.76 13.17 10.21
N THR A 515 26.72 12.38 9.74
CA THR A 515 27.64 12.76 8.66
C THR A 515 27.04 12.39 7.31
N GLN A 516 26.99 13.32 6.37
CA GLN A 516 26.51 13.08 5.02
C GLN A 516 27.50 12.19 4.24
N LEU A 517 26.98 11.18 3.55
CA LEU A 517 27.76 10.20 2.79
C LEU A 517 27.57 10.35 1.27
N THR A 518 26.45 10.90 0.81
CA THR A 518 26.17 11.12 -0.62
C THR A 518 25.86 12.58 -0.88
N THR A 519 26.16 13.03 -2.10
CA THR A 519 25.82 14.36 -2.62
C THR A 519 25.35 14.18 -4.07
N GLY A 520 24.10 13.76 -4.21
CA GLY A 520 23.47 13.32 -5.45
C GLY A 520 23.00 14.42 -6.38
N GLN A 521 22.69 15.60 -5.84
CA GLN A 521 22.16 16.73 -6.62
C GLN A 521 23.15 17.18 -7.72
N SER A 522 22.65 17.31 -8.95
CA SER A 522 23.43 17.80 -10.09
C SER A 522 23.69 19.30 -9.99
N ASP A 523 24.71 19.80 -10.71
CA ASP A 523 24.96 21.23 -10.79
C ASP A 523 23.79 21.97 -11.46
N ALA A 524 23.13 21.34 -12.44
CA ALA A 524 21.96 21.90 -13.12
C ALA A 524 20.73 22.03 -12.21
N PHE A 525 20.56 21.14 -11.24
CA PHE A 525 19.49 21.26 -10.25
C PHE A 525 19.75 22.39 -9.26
N LYS A 526 21.03 22.60 -8.90
CA LYS A 526 21.45 23.63 -7.95
C LYS A 526 21.42 25.06 -8.50
N THR A 527 21.24 25.24 -9.82
CA THR A 527 21.20 26.59 -10.41
C THR A 527 19.90 27.34 -10.08
N TYR A 528 18.87 26.63 -9.66
CA TYR A 528 17.59 27.21 -9.26
C TYR A 528 17.48 27.25 -7.73
N ASP A 529 17.00 28.37 -7.19
CA ASP A 529 16.76 28.55 -5.76
C ASP A 529 15.38 27.97 -5.38
N TRP A 530 15.34 26.64 -5.21
CA TRP A 530 14.13 25.90 -4.92
C TRP A 530 13.45 26.37 -3.63
N LYS A 531 12.20 26.85 -3.73
CA LYS A 531 11.43 27.36 -2.60
C LYS A 531 11.21 26.28 -1.55
N ASP A 532 11.57 26.59 -0.30
CA ASP A 532 11.05 25.85 0.85
C ASP A 532 9.61 26.32 1.10
N PRO A 533 8.57 25.49 0.83
CA PRO A 533 7.19 25.92 0.99
C PRO A 533 6.87 26.23 2.46
N GLU A 534 6.13 27.32 2.68
CA GLU A 534 5.63 27.64 4.02
C GLU A 534 4.55 26.61 4.39
N LEU A 535 4.78 25.84 5.46
CA LEU A 535 3.72 25.03 6.05
C LEU A 535 2.84 25.92 6.93
N ILE A 536 1.57 26.01 6.55
CA ILE A 536 0.56 26.81 7.22
C ILE A 536 -0.61 25.93 7.66
N HIS A 537 -1.43 26.47 8.54
CA HIS A 537 -2.79 25.98 8.76
C HIS A 537 -3.75 27.11 8.45
N PHE A 538 -4.84 26.81 7.77
CA PHE A 538 -5.97 27.72 7.62
C PHE A 538 -7.20 27.13 8.30
N LYS A 539 -8.09 27.99 8.76
CA LYS A 539 -9.27 27.56 9.50
C LYS A 539 -10.43 27.27 8.55
N ALA A 540 -10.89 26.03 8.53
CA ALA A 540 -12.10 25.62 7.82
C ALA A 540 -13.37 26.23 8.46
N GLN A 541 -14.47 26.22 7.72
CA GLN A 541 -15.77 26.75 8.17
C GLN A 541 -16.24 26.12 9.49
N ASP A 542 -15.95 24.84 9.72
CA ASP A 542 -16.30 24.12 10.95
C ASP A 542 -15.29 24.31 12.10
N GLY A 543 -14.26 25.12 11.88
CA GLY A 543 -13.23 25.45 12.85
C GLY A 543 -12.02 24.52 12.88
N THR A 544 -11.97 23.52 11.99
CA THR A 544 -10.80 22.64 11.83
C THR A 544 -9.61 23.41 11.28
N GLU A 545 -8.42 23.19 11.83
CA GLU A 545 -7.16 23.74 11.30
C GLU A 545 -6.62 22.82 10.19
N VAL A 546 -6.76 23.24 8.93
CA VAL A 546 -6.40 22.45 7.75
C VAL A 546 -4.96 22.73 7.33
N PRO A 547 -4.08 21.71 7.31
CA PRO A 547 -2.67 21.87 6.95
C PRO A 547 -2.49 22.05 5.44
N ALA A 548 -1.58 22.96 5.06
CA ALA A 548 -1.23 23.20 3.67
C ALA A 548 0.22 23.66 3.50
N ARG A 549 0.76 23.46 2.29
CA ARG A 549 1.96 24.13 1.80
C ARG A 549 1.56 25.34 0.98
N LEU A 550 2.21 26.46 1.25
CA LEU A 550 1.98 27.72 0.57
C LEU A 550 3.25 28.16 -0.17
N TYR A 551 3.11 28.37 -1.48
CA TYR A 551 4.13 28.93 -2.35
C TYR A 551 3.72 30.35 -2.72
N LYS A 552 4.49 31.33 -2.26
CA LYS A 552 4.26 32.74 -2.60
C LYS A 552 5.16 33.16 -3.77
N PRO A 553 4.63 33.95 -4.72
CA PRO A 553 5.47 34.66 -5.67
C PRO A 553 6.34 35.68 -4.92
N SER A 554 7.50 36.02 -5.49
CA SER A 554 8.34 37.10 -4.94
C SER A 554 7.63 38.46 -5.11
N GLY A 555 7.96 39.45 -4.27
CA GLY A 555 7.11 40.65 -4.08
C GLY A 555 6.65 41.38 -5.36
N THR A 556 7.56 41.63 -6.31
CA THR A 556 7.26 42.32 -7.58
C THR A 556 6.57 41.44 -8.62
N ALA A 557 6.46 40.15 -8.34
CA ALA A 557 5.99 39.11 -9.24
C ALA A 557 4.50 38.77 -9.04
N LYS A 558 3.80 39.37 -8.07
CA LYS A 558 2.39 39.04 -7.79
C LYS A 558 1.47 39.41 -8.96
N ASN A 559 0.74 38.43 -9.50
CA ASN A 559 -0.26 38.64 -10.54
C ASN A 559 -1.71 38.64 -10.02
N GLY A 560 -1.93 38.40 -8.72
CA GLY A 560 -3.24 38.41 -8.08
C GLY A 560 -4.06 37.11 -8.25
N ALA A 561 -3.53 36.14 -9.00
CA ALA A 561 -4.15 34.84 -9.21
C ALA A 561 -3.57 33.77 -8.27
N ALA A 562 -4.35 32.71 -8.04
CA ALA A 562 -3.91 31.55 -7.29
C ALA A 562 -4.29 30.22 -7.95
N VAL A 563 -3.53 29.18 -7.60
CA VAL A 563 -3.77 27.82 -8.03
C VAL A 563 -3.79 26.91 -6.80
N ILE A 564 -4.83 26.10 -6.66
CA ILE A 564 -4.89 25.05 -5.66
C ILE A 564 -4.49 23.72 -6.29
N PHE A 565 -3.51 23.05 -5.69
CA PHE A 565 -3.13 21.68 -6.06
C PHE A 565 -3.77 20.68 -5.10
N VAL A 566 -4.40 19.66 -5.67
CA VAL A 566 -4.99 18.55 -4.91
C VAL A 566 -4.19 17.28 -5.17
N HIS A 567 -3.55 16.77 -4.13
CA HIS A 567 -2.81 15.53 -4.22
C HIS A 567 -3.74 14.31 -4.45
N GLY A 568 -3.20 13.27 -5.07
CA GLY A 568 -3.93 12.03 -5.35
C GLY A 568 -4.17 11.19 -4.09
N ALA A 569 -4.98 10.12 -4.25
CA ALA A 569 -5.48 9.18 -3.24
C ALA A 569 -5.72 9.80 -1.85
N GLY A 570 -6.99 9.90 -1.41
CA GLY A 570 -7.40 10.47 -0.12
C GLY A 570 -6.93 9.74 1.15
N TYR A 571 -5.71 9.21 1.18
CA TYR A 571 -4.92 8.73 2.31
C TYR A 571 -3.41 8.99 2.10
N LEU A 572 -3.02 9.79 1.10
CA LEU A 572 -1.65 10.30 1.00
C LEU A 572 -1.50 11.54 1.88
N GLN A 573 -0.25 11.91 2.14
CA GLN A 573 0.12 13.12 2.85
C GLN A 573 1.05 13.90 1.93
N ASN A 574 0.81 15.18 1.73
CA ASN A 574 1.65 16.06 0.94
C ASN A 574 2.08 17.32 1.71
N ALA A 575 1.36 17.83 2.70
CA ALA A 575 1.76 18.96 3.55
C ALA A 575 2.81 18.55 4.61
N HIS A 576 3.93 18.01 4.14
CA HIS A 576 5.02 17.49 4.96
C HIS A 576 6.35 18.23 4.74
N LYS A 577 7.40 17.90 5.51
CA LYS A 577 8.71 18.55 5.49
C LYS A 577 9.82 17.75 4.80
N TRP A 578 9.50 17.07 3.69
CA TRP A 578 10.47 16.19 3.03
C TRP A 578 10.28 16.20 1.52
N TRP A 579 11.23 15.62 0.78
CA TRP A 579 11.18 15.60 -0.69
C TRP A 579 9.93 14.85 -1.17
N SER A 580 8.99 15.59 -1.78
CA SER A 580 7.68 15.04 -2.15
C SER A 580 7.79 13.93 -3.20
N SER A 581 6.88 12.95 -3.13
CA SER A 581 6.64 12.02 -4.23
C SER A 581 6.02 12.73 -5.45
N TYR A 582 5.36 13.86 -5.23
CA TYR A 582 4.87 14.80 -6.25
C TYR A 582 5.94 15.81 -6.64
N PHE A 583 7.15 15.31 -6.94
CA PHE A 583 8.29 16.19 -7.16
C PHE A 583 8.15 17.02 -8.45
N ARG A 584 7.41 16.54 -9.46
CA ARG A 584 7.16 17.29 -10.70
C ARG A 584 6.21 18.45 -10.43
N GLU A 585 5.16 18.20 -9.66
CA GLU A 585 4.19 19.19 -9.18
C GLU A 585 4.88 20.23 -8.30
N TYR A 586 5.74 19.80 -7.36
CA TYR A 586 6.58 20.69 -6.56
C TYR A 586 7.41 21.66 -7.44
N MET A 587 8.06 21.14 -8.49
CA MET A 587 8.83 21.96 -9.41
C MET A 587 7.91 22.87 -10.28
N PHE A 588 6.72 22.39 -10.65
CA PHE A 588 5.71 23.17 -11.35
C PHE A 588 5.13 24.29 -10.49
N HIS A 589 4.95 24.08 -9.18
CA HIS A 589 4.54 25.12 -8.23
C HIS A 589 5.58 26.23 -8.12
N ASN A 590 6.88 25.90 -8.20
CA ASN A 590 7.96 26.88 -8.27
C ASN A 590 7.86 27.72 -9.56
N LEU A 591 7.61 27.08 -10.72
CA LEU A 591 7.34 27.78 -11.97
C LEU A 591 6.12 28.71 -11.87
N LEU A 592 4.99 28.22 -11.34
CA LEU A 592 3.79 29.04 -11.15
C LEU A 592 4.07 30.25 -10.23
N ALA A 593 4.80 30.05 -9.14
CA ALA A 593 5.18 31.14 -8.24
C ALA A 593 6.14 32.14 -8.90
N ASP A 594 7.04 31.69 -9.78
CA ASP A 594 7.89 32.59 -10.57
C ASP A 594 7.10 33.38 -11.61
N LEU A 595 6.01 32.82 -12.14
CA LEU A 595 5.06 33.49 -13.04
C LEU A 595 3.99 34.33 -12.30
N GLY A 596 4.03 34.31 -10.97
CA GLY A 596 3.29 35.24 -10.14
C GLY A 596 2.07 34.71 -9.41
N TYR A 597 1.74 33.45 -9.64
CA TYR A 597 0.64 32.77 -8.98
C TYR A 597 0.98 32.47 -7.52
N THR A 598 0.00 32.58 -6.64
CA THR A 598 0.07 31.96 -5.31
C THR A 598 -0.39 30.52 -5.42
N VAL A 599 0.39 29.55 -4.91
CA VAL A 599 -0.01 28.12 -4.96
C VAL A 599 -0.28 27.59 -3.56
N LEU A 600 -1.41 26.93 -3.39
CA LEU A 600 -1.81 26.25 -2.16
C LEU A 600 -1.94 24.74 -2.40
N ASP A 601 -1.23 23.94 -1.62
CA ASP A 601 -1.19 22.47 -1.69
C ASP A 601 -1.69 21.92 -0.36
N ILE A 602 -2.93 21.43 -0.34
CA ILE A 602 -3.71 21.17 0.87
C ILE A 602 -3.71 19.68 1.20
N ASP A 603 -3.40 19.36 2.45
CA ASP A 603 -3.73 18.06 3.03
C ASP A 603 -5.15 18.13 3.58
N TYR A 604 -6.11 17.73 2.77
CA TYR A 604 -7.54 17.78 3.07
C TYR A 604 -7.96 16.63 4.00
N ARG A 605 -9.13 16.74 4.65
CA ARG A 605 -9.72 15.66 5.44
C ARG A 605 -9.85 14.41 4.59
N GLY A 606 -9.28 13.30 5.05
CA GLY A 606 -8.97 12.11 4.26
C GLY A 606 -7.48 11.78 4.25
N SER A 607 -6.62 12.80 4.08
CA SER A 607 -5.16 12.64 4.00
C SER A 607 -4.54 11.91 5.21
N ALA A 608 -3.42 11.22 5.00
CA ALA A 608 -2.73 10.52 6.09
C ALA A 608 -1.88 11.47 6.96
N GLY A 609 -1.47 11.00 8.14
CA GLY A 609 -0.54 11.71 9.03
C GLY A 609 -1.20 12.46 10.18
N TYR A 610 -2.52 12.63 10.16
CA TYR A 610 -3.29 13.43 11.12
C TYR A 610 -4.23 12.59 12.00
N GLY A 611 -4.07 11.26 11.99
CA GLY A 611 -4.88 10.33 12.77
C GLY A 611 -6.13 9.82 12.04
N ARG A 612 -6.82 8.90 12.70
CA ARG A 612 -7.98 8.16 12.18
C ARG A 612 -9.15 9.09 11.85
N ASP A 613 -9.49 10.02 12.74
CA ASP A 613 -10.69 10.86 12.59
C ASP A 613 -10.55 11.81 11.39
N TRP A 614 -9.32 12.28 11.13
CA TRP A 614 -8.99 12.99 9.90
C TRP A 614 -9.09 12.09 8.67
N ARG A 615 -8.40 10.94 8.69
CA ARG A 615 -8.34 9.96 7.59
C ARG A 615 -9.72 9.45 7.19
N THR A 616 -10.62 9.28 8.15
CA THR A 616 -11.97 8.75 7.96
C THR A 616 -13.03 9.83 7.76
N GLY A 617 -12.67 11.11 7.80
CA GLY A 617 -13.61 12.22 7.67
C GLY A 617 -14.44 12.25 6.38
N ILE A 618 -13.99 11.54 5.34
CA ILE A 618 -14.66 11.38 4.04
C ILE A 618 -15.56 10.13 3.96
N TYR A 619 -15.76 9.42 5.07
CA TYR A 619 -16.57 8.21 5.08
C TYR A 619 -17.98 8.48 4.54
N ARG A 620 -18.36 7.67 3.54
CA ARG A 620 -19.59 7.73 2.76
C ARG A 620 -19.82 9.04 2.00
N HIS A 621 -18.89 10.00 2.01
CA HIS A 621 -19.02 11.28 1.33
C HIS A 621 -17.66 11.83 0.90
N MET A 622 -17.02 11.14 -0.04
CA MET A 622 -15.94 11.74 -0.85
C MET A 622 -16.52 12.89 -1.67
N GLY A 623 -15.79 14.00 -1.80
CA GLY A 623 -16.29 15.25 -2.36
C GLY A 623 -17.16 16.04 -1.38
N GLY A 624 -17.14 15.66 -0.10
CA GLY A 624 -17.75 16.38 1.02
C GLY A 624 -16.67 17.21 1.73
N LYS A 625 -16.15 16.70 2.85
CA LYS A 625 -15.17 17.42 3.68
C LYS A 625 -13.85 17.73 2.96
N ASP A 626 -13.40 16.78 2.15
CA ASP A 626 -12.24 16.89 1.26
C ASP A 626 -12.40 18.00 0.20
N LEU A 627 -13.62 18.22 -0.31
CA LEU A 627 -13.93 19.32 -1.21
C LEU A 627 -14.06 20.64 -0.45
N SER A 628 -14.81 20.67 0.65
CA SER A 628 -15.03 21.91 1.42
C SER A 628 -13.72 22.48 1.96
N ASP A 629 -12.72 21.62 2.28
CA ASP A 629 -11.39 22.09 2.67
C ASP A 629 -10.67 22.85 1.54
N GLN A 630 -10.93 22.51 0.26
CA GLN A 630 -10.41 23.27 -0.88
C GLN A 630 -11.11 24.62 -1.01
N VAL A 631 -12.43 24.66 -0.82
CA VAL A 631 -13.22 25.90 -0.83
C VAL A 631 -12.78 26.83 0.29
N ASP A 632 -12.62 26.31 1.51
CA ASP A 632 -12.10 27.06 2.65
C ASP A 632 -10.66 27.54 2.41
N GLY A 633 -9.84 26.73 1.73
CA GLY A 633 -8.51 27.13 1.27
C GLY A 633 -8.56 28.30 0.29
N ALA A 634 -9.48 28.29 -0.68
CA ALA A 634 -9.72 29.41 -1.58
C ALA A 634 -10.16 30.69 -0.83
N GLN A 635 -11.04 30.55 0.17
CA GLN A 635 -11.45 31.66 1.03
C GLN A 635 -10.29 32.22 1.84
N TYR A 636 -9.40 31.38 2.35
CA TYR A 636 -8.17 31.84 3.00
C TYR A 636 -7.28 32.64 2.04
N LEU A 637 -7.11 32.18 0.79
CA LEU A 637 -6.33 32.90 -0.23
C LEU A 637 -6.92 34.30 -0.50
N ILE A 638 -8.24 34.40 -0.62
CA ILE A 638 -8.94 35.68 -0.84
C ILE A 638 -8.74 36.61 0.35
N ASN A 639 -9.09 36.15 1.55
CA ASN A 639 -9.19 37.01 2.74
C ASN A 639 -7.82 37.39 3.32
N GLU A 640 -6.87 36.46 3.36
CA GLU A 640 -5.59 36.66 4.05
C GLU A 640 -4.46 37.06 3.09
N LEU A 641 -4.54 36.65 1.82
CA LEU A 641 -3.49 36.90 0.82
C LEU A 641 -3.90 37.89 -0.28
N ASN A 642 -5.12 38.42 -0.24
CA ASN A 642 -5.69 39.34 -1.23
C ASN A 642 -5.65 38.78 -2.66
N ILE A 643 -5.96 37.49 -2.81
CA ILE A 643 -6.19 36.88 -4.12
C ILE A 643 -7.55 37.32 -4.64
N ASP A 644 -7.62 37.62 -5.93
CA ASP A 644 -8.88 37.94 -6.59
C ASP A 644 -9.77 36.68 -6.64
N SER A 645 -11.01 36.80 -6.15
CA SER A 645 -11.96 35.69 -6.10
C SER A 645 -12.30 35.13 -7.49
N GLU A 646 -12.15 35.93 -8.55
CA GLU A 646 -12.37 35.49 -9.94
C GLU A 646 -11.12 34.87 -10.59
N LYS A 647 -10.00 34.74 -9.85
CA LYS A 647 -8.70 34.29 -10.39
C LYS A 647 -8.12 33.10 -9.62
N ILE A 648 -8.97 32.14 -9.24
CA ILE A 648 -8.56 30.91 -8.55
C ILE A 648 -8.77 29.69 -9.47
N GLY A 649 -7.68 29.00 -9.79
CA GLY A 649 -7.70 27.72 -10.50
C GLY A 649 -7.48 26.53 -9.55
N ILE A 650 -7.88 25.33 -9.98
CA ILE A 650 -7.66 24.08 -9.23
C ILE A 650 -7.20 22.94 -10.15
N TYR A 651 -6.23 22.14 -9.72
CA TYR A 651 -5.82 20.95 -10.49
C TYR A 651 -5.33 19.82 -9.60
N GLY A 652 -5.39 18.61 -10.15
CA GLY A 652 -4.93 17.41 -9.44
C GLY A 652 -5.08 16.15 -10.27
N GLY A 653 -4.34 15.11 -9.86
CA GLY A 653 -4.36 13.81 -10.52
C GLY A 653 -5.06 12.74 -9.71
N SER A 654 -5.70 11.77 -10.37
CA SER A 654 -6.38 10.64 -9.71
C SER A 654 -7.51 11.14 -8.80
N TYR A 655 -7.42 10.93 -7.49
CA TYR A 655 -8.32 11.55 -6.51
C TYR A 655 -8.34 13.08 -6.60
N GLY A 656 -7.20 13.72 -6.88
CA GLY A 656 -7.14 15.17 -7.08
C GLY A 656 -7.94 15.61 -8.31
N GLY A 657 -7.92 14.81 -9.38
CA GLY A 657 -8.74 15.06 -10.56
C GLY A 657 -10.24 14.87 -10.27
N PHE A 658 -10.58 13.91 -9.41
CA PHE A 658 -11.94 13.76 -8.87
C PHE A 658 -12.40 15.01 -8.11
N ILE A 659 -11.57 15.55 -7.20
CA ILE A 659 -11.89 16.78 -6.45
C ILE A 659 -11.98 17.99 -7.38
N THR A 660 -11.10 18.11 -8.38
CA THR A 660 -11.21 19.17 -9.41
C THR A 660 -12.57 19.12 -10.12
N LEU A 661 -13.05 17.93 -10.49
CA LEU A 661 -14.38 17.79 -11.10
C LEU A 661 -15.48 18.17 -10.11
N MET A 662 -15.42 17.71 -8.86
CA MET A 662 -16.40 18.08 -7.84
C MET A 662 -16.42 19.59 -7.59
N ALA A 663 -15.26 20.24 -7.58
CA ALA A 663 -15.11 21.68 -7.39
C ALA A 663 -15.78 22.45 -8.54
N LEU A 664 -15.49 22.12 -9.80
CA LEU A 664 -16.08 22.82 -10.94
C LEU A 664 -17.56 22.50 -11.16
N PHE A 665 -18.08 21.42 -10.57
CA PHE A 665 -19.49 21.02 -10.72
C PHE A 665 -20.38 21.47 -9.57
N ASN A 666 -19.87 21.55 -8.34
CA ASN A 666 -20.66 21.90 -7.15
C ASN A 666 -20.29 23.26 -6.55
N GLU A 667 -19.08 23.76 -6.82
CA GLU A 667 -18.51 24.96 -6.21
C GLU A 667 -17.96 25.91 -7.28
N ALA A 668 -18.66 25.98 -8.43
CA ALA A 668 -18.20 26.70 -9.62
C ALA A 668 -18.01 28.21 -9.38
N ASP A 669 -18.73 28.80 -8.42
CA ASP A 669 -18.56 30.18 -7.98
C ASP A 669 -17.18 30.44 -7.31
N THR A 670 -16.51 29.38 -6.85
CA THR A 670 -15.20 29.48 -6.17
C THR A 670 -14.03 29.33 -7.13
N PHE A 671 -14.20 28.60 -8.24
CA PHE A 671 -13.10 28.19 -9.12
C PHE A 671 -13.38 28.52 -10.59
N THR A 672 -12.58 29.42 -11.14
CA THR A 672 -12.71 29.91 -12.52
C THR A 672 -12.31 28.86 -13.55
N SER A 673 -11.30 28.05 -13.25
CA SER A 673 -10.84 26.99 -14.14
C SER A 673 -10.19 25.83 -13.39
N GLY A 674 -10.14 24.67 -14.02
CA GLY A 674 -9.44 23.55 -13.43
C GLY A 674 -9.07 22.42 -14.39
N ALA A 675 -8.00 21.71 -14.03
CA ALA A 675 -7.48 20.58 -14.79
C ALA A 675 -7.62 19.27 -13.99
N ALA A 676 -8.53 18.40 -14.45
CA ALA A 676 -8.78 17.09 -13.88
C ALA A 676 -7.94 16.03 -14.61
N LEU A 677 -6.86 15.58 -13.95
CA LEU A 677 -5.95 14.61 -14.54
C LEU A 677 -6.31 13.19 -14.05
N ARG A 678 -6.46 12.24 -14.96
CA ARG A 678 -6.67 10.80 -14.66
C ARG A 678 -7.78 10.57 -13.63
N SER A 679 -8.89 11.30 -13.76
CA SER A 679 -9.89 11.48 -12.71
C SER A 679 -10.89 10.34 -12.60
N VAL A 680 -11.29 10.01 -11.38
CA VAL A 680 -12.46 9.14 -11.15
C VAL A 680 -13.72 9.97 -11.36
N THR A 681 -14.62 9.52 -12.23
CA THR A 681 -15.89 10.23 -12.53
C THR A 681 -17.09 9.49 -11.94
N ASP A 682 -16.95 8.20 -11.66
CA ASP A 682 -17.95 7.38 -10.99
C ASP A 682 -17.32 6.28 -10.11
N TRP A 683 -17.44 6.40 -8.79
CA TRP A 683 -16.86 5.44 -7.85
C TRP A 683 -17.38 4.02 -8.00
N ALA A 684 -18.58 3.82 -8.57
CA ALA A 684 -19.14 2.49 -8.83
C ALA A 684 -18.33 1.70 -9.87
N HIS A 685 -17.46 2.38 -10.63
CA HIS A 685 -16.62 1.77 -11.66
C HIS A 685 -15.17 1.56 -11.24
N TYR A 686 -14.82 2.01 -10.03
CA TYR A 686 -13.50 1.84 -9.47
C TYR A 686 -13.35 0.51 -8.73
N ASN A 687 -12.22 0.31 -8.06
CA ASN A 687 -11.87 -0.99 -7.46
C ASN A 687 -12.50 -1.21 -6.09
N HIS A 688 -12.87 -2.47 -5.80
CA HIS A 688 -13.54 -2.83 -4.55
C HIS A 688 -12.70 -2.52 -3.30
N GLY A 689 -11.45 -2.98 -3.24
CA GLY A 689 -10.60 -2.86 -2.04
C GLY A 689 -10.34 -1.42 -1.57
N TYR A 690 -10.34 -0.45 -2.49
CA TYR A 690 -10.27 0.98 -2.17
C TYR A 690 -11.64 1.55 -1.83
N THR A 691 -12.60 1.45 -2.77
CA THR A 691 -13.87 2.18 -2.70
C THR A 691 -14.78 1.66 -1.58
N SER A 692 -14.83 0.34 -1.37
CA SER A 692 -15.76 -0.26 -0.39
C SER A 692 -15.45 0.10 1.06
N ASN A 693 -14.19 0.42 1.38
CA ASN A 693 -13.84 0.88 2.72
C ASN A 693 -14.45 2.25 3.03
N ILE A 694 -14.55 3.11 2.01
CA ILE A 694 -14.91 4.51 2.18
C ILE A 694 -16.38 4.73 1.86
N LEU A 695 -16.91 4.13 0.79
CA LEU A 695 -18.29 4.33 0.33
C LEU A 695 -19.20 3.09 0.52
N ASN A 696 -18.69 2.01 1.13
CA ASN A 696 -19.37 0.70 1.19
C ASN A 696 -19.64 0.14 -0.22
N GLU A 697 -20.57 -0.78 -0.40
CA GLU A 697 -20.90 -1.34 -1.73
C GLU A 697 -22.08 -0.60 -2.38
N PRO A 698 -22.08 -0.39 -3.71
CA PRO A 698 -23.08 0.47 -4.36
C PRO A 698 -24.51 -0.08 -4.29
N THR A 699 -24.67 -1.40 -4.20
CA THR A 699 -25.98 -2.07 -4.01
C THR A 699 -26.48 -1.98 -2.57
N ASN A 700 -25.58 -1.75 -1.61
CA ASN A 700 -25.89 -1.67 -0.19
C ASN A 700 -25.99 -0.23 0.32
N ASP A 701 -25.23 0.70 -0.24
CA ASP A 701 -25.19 2.12 0.16
C ASP A 701 -25.22 3.08 -1.06
N PRO A 702 -26.28 3.05 -1.90
CA PRO A 702 -26.36 3.87 -3.11
C PRO A 702 -26.34 5.39 -2.87
N ILE A 703 -26.75 5.86 -1.68
CA ILE A 703 -26.69 7.28 -1.31
C ILE A 703 -25.23 7.77 -1.33
N ALA A 704 -24.29 6.98 -0.79
CA ALA A 704 -22.88 7.33 -0.75
C ALA A 704 -22.30 7.53 -2.16
N TYR A 705 -22.63 6.65 -3.10
CA TYR A 705 -22.15 6.74 -4.48
C TYR A 705 -22.73 7.93 -5.24
N ARG A 706 -24.03 8.21 -5.08
CA ARG A 706 -24.66 9.34 -5.79
C ARG A 706 -24.11 10.68 -5.38
N ARG A 707 -23.80 10.88 -4.09
CA ARG A 707 -23.23 12.14 -3.60
C ARG A 707 -21.73 12.28 -3.85
N SER A 708 -21.03 11.17 -4.08
CA SER A 708 -19.57 11.17 -4.24
C SER A 708 -19.07 11.05 -5.67
N SER A 709 -19.92 10.78 -6.66
CA SER A 709 -19.50 10.61 -8.06
C SER A 709 -19.77 11.88 -8.88
N PRO A 710 -18.75 12.55 -9.45
CA PRO A 710 -18.91 13.81 -10.20
C PRO A 710 -19.90 13.74 -11.37
N ILE A 711 -20.06 12.57 -12.00
CA ILE A 711 -20.95 12.41 -13.15
C ILE A 711 -22.41 12.81 -12.86
N TYR A 712 -22.85 12.74 -11.60
CA TYR A 712 -24.21 13.16 -11.19
C TYR A 712 -24.37 14.67 -11.03
N PHE A 713 -23.28 15.44 -11.12
CA PHE A 713 -23.26 16.89 -10.90
C PHE A 713 -22.79 17.67 -12.13
N ALA A 714 -22.52 16.99 -13.25
CA ALA A 714 -21.93 17.58 -14.45
C ALA A 714 -22.72 18.78 -15.02
N GLU A 715 -24.02 18.88 -14.74
CA GLU A 715 -24.84 20.06 -15.08
C GLU A 715 -24.35 21.36 -14.44
N GLY A 716 -23.66 21.32 -13.31
CA GLY A 716 -23.17 22.49 -12.60
C GLY A 716 -21.85 23.07 -13.14
N LEU A 717 -21.30 22.53 -14.22
CA LEU A 717 -20.08 23.10 -14.83
C LEU A 717 -20.31 24.54 -15.34
N GLU A 718 -19.66 25.53 -14.73
CA GLU A 718 -19.67 26.94 -15.20
C GLU A 718 -18.27 27.45 -15.60
N GLY A 719 -17.21 27.06 -14.90
CA GLY A 719 -15.82 27.41 -15.22
C GLY A 719 -15.21 26.64 -16.39
N HIS A 720 -13.92 26.86 -16.66
CA HIS A 720 -13.19 26.18 -17.75
C HIS A 720 -12.54 24.87 -17.29
N LEU A 721 -12.92 23.75 -17.91
CA LEU A 721 -12.44 22.41 -17.53
C LEU A 721 -11.49 21.81 -18.57
N LEU A 722 -10.28 21.41 -18.14
CA LEU A 722 -9.40 20.51 -18.89
C LEU A 722 -9.47 19.10 -18.29
N ILE A 723 -9.82 18.11 -19.10
CA ILE A 723 -9.72 16.68 -18.75
C ILE A 723 -8.48 16.10 -19.44
N ALA A 724 -7.56 15.52 -18.68
CA ALA A 724 -6.35 14.88 -19.23
C ALA A 724 -6.28 13.41 -18.77
N HIS A 725 -6.24 12.44 -19.70
CA HIS A 725 -6.32 11.02 -19.31
C HIS A 725 -5.53 10.08 -20.24
N GLY A 726 -4.88 9.08 -19.66
CA GLY A 726 -4.21 7.99 -20.37
C GLY A 726 -5.20 6.96 -20.92
N MET A 727 -5.08 6.54 -22.19
CA MET A 727 -6.01 5.57 -22.78
C MET A 727 -5.82 4.15 -22.23
N VAL A 728 -4.59 3.81 -21.83
CA VAL A 728 -4.22 2.50 -21.31
C VAL A 728 -4.15 2.47 -19.77
N ASP A 729 -4.81 3.43 -19.11
CA ASP A 729 -4.90 3.49 -17.65
C ASP A 729 -5.64 2.27 -17.08
N VAL A 730 -4.89 1.34 -16.46
CA VAL A 730 -5.43 0.12 -15.83
C VAL A 730 -5.82 0.32 -14.36
N ASN A 731 -5.72 1.56 -13.86
CA ASN A 731 -6.11 1.94 -12.51
C ASN A 731 -7.45 2.70 -12.51
N VAL A 732 -7.48 3.91 -13.05
CA VAL A 732 -8.70 4.69 -13.32
C VAL A 732 -8.99 4.55 -14.81
N HIS A 733 -9.83 3.57 -15.15
CA HIS A 733 -10.05 3.22 -16.55
C HIS A 733 -10.50 4.42 -17.38
N PHE A 734 -9.97 4.55 -18.60
CA PHE A 734 -10.36 5.61 -19.54
C PHE A 734 -11.89 5.68 -19.78
N GLN A 735 -12.62 4.59 -19.53
CA GLN A 735 -14.08 4.54 -19.50
C GLN A 735 -14.71 5.67 -18.65
N ASP A 736 -14.10 6.06 -17.52
CA ASP A 736 -14.61 7.09 -16.63
C ASP A 736 -14.78 8.43 -17.35
N VAL A 737 -13.74 8.92 -18.03
CA VAL A 737 -13.79 10.21 -18.74
C VAL A 737 -14.60 10.14 -20.04
N VAL A 738 -14.66 8.98 -20.69
CA VAL A 738 -15.54 8.75 -21.86
C VAL A 738 -17.02 8.88 -21.47
N ARG A 739 -17.43 8.36 -20.31
CA ARG A 739 -18.80 8.53 -19.83
C ARG A 739 -19.11 9.98 -19.46
N LEU A 740 -18.17 10.65 -18.77
CA LEU A 740 -18.36 12.03 -18.37
C LEU A 740 -18.45 12.98 -19.57
N SER A 741 -17.57 12.83 -20.57
CA SER A 741 -17.62 13.61 -21.81
C SER A 741 -18.96 13.45 -22.53
N GLN A 742 -19.49 12.23 -22.66
CA GLN A 742 -20.83 12.01 -23.22
C GLN A 742 -21.92 12.76 -22.42
N ARG A 743 -21.83 12.74 -21.09
CA ARG A 743 -22.76 13.46 -20.22
C ARG A 743 -22.68 14.98 -20.42
N LEU A 744 -21.48 15.55 -20.54
CA LEU A 744 -21.27 16.97 -20.81
C LEU A 744 -21.83 17.38 -22.19
N ILE A 745 -21.67 16.52 -23.21
CA ILE A 745 -22.26 16.72 -24.54
C ILE A 745 -23.80 16.77 -24.46
N GLU A 746 -24.42 15.82 -23.76
CA GLU A 746 -25.88 15.78 -23.59
C GLU A 746 -26.43 17.00 -22.85
N LEU A 747 -25.64 17.57 -21.95
CA LEU A 747 -25.96 18.78 -21.21
C LEU A 747 -25.68 20.07 -22.01
N GLY A 748 -25.07 19.97 -23.20
CA GLY A 748 -24.73 21.11 -24.03
C GLY A 748 -23.62 22.00 -23.46
N LYS A 749 -22.74 21.45 -22.60
CA LYS A 749 -21.57 22.17 -22.08
C LYS A 749 -20.50 22.31 -23.16
N ASP A 750 -19.93 23.50 -23.31
CA ASP A 750 -18.94 23.86 -24.34
C ASP A 750 -17.67 24.51 -23.76
N ASN A 751 -17.61 24.72 -22.44
CA ASN A 751 -16.51 25.25 -21.66
C ASN A 751 -15.53 24.16 -21.14
N TRP A 752 -15.33 23.09 -21.92
CA TRP A 752 -14.43 22.00 -21.55
C TRP A 752 -13.63 21.45 -22.73
N GLU A 753 -12.43 20.94 -22.45
CA GLU A 753 -11.56 20.25 -23.40
C GLU A 753 -11.10 18.90 -22.83
N MET A 754 -10.89 17.90 -23.70
CA MET A 754 -10.28 16.62 -23.33
C MET A 754 -8.98 16.39 -24.10
N ALA A 755 -7.88 16.23 -23.38
CA ALA A 755 -6.60 15.76 -23.88
C ALA A 755 -6.42 14.28 -23.56
N VAL A 756 -6.15 13.50 -24.60
CA VAL A 756 -6.02 12.04 -24.51
C VAL A 756 -4.56 11.65 -24.75
N TYR A 757 -4.02 10.77 -23.90
CA TYR A 757 -2.64 10.28 -23.94
C TYR A 757 -2.63 8.79 -24.30
N PRO A 758 -2.42 8.42 -25.59
CA PRO A 758 -2.73 7.07 -26.07
C PRO A 758 -1.90 5.94 -25.46
N VAL A 759 -0.65 6.22 -25.09
CA VAL A 759 0.33 5.21 -24.62
C VAL A 759 0.48 5.18 -23.10
N GLU A 760 -0.18 6.10 -22.39
CA GLU A 760 0.05 6.29 -20.95
C GLU A 760 -0.94 5.51 -20.09
N ASP A 761 -0.39 4.86 -19.07
CA ASP A 761 -1.13 4.28 -17.94
C ASP A 761 -1.38 5.36 -16.85
N HIS A 762 -1.80 4.97 -15.64
CA HIS A 762 -2.12 5.88 -14.55
C HIS A 762 -0.93 6.71 -14.06
N GLY A 763 0.25 6.08 -13.99
CA GLY A 763 1.49 6.76 -13.68
C GLY A 763 2.19 7.08 -14.98
N PHE A 764 2.01 8.30 -15.52
CA PHE A 764 2.64 8.69 -16.78
C PHE A 764 4.14 8.45 -16.71
N VAL A 765 4.71 7.90 -17.77
CA VAL A 765 6.13 7.54 -17.84
C VAL A 765 6.86 8.38 -18.90
N GLU A 766 6.21 8.70 -20.02
CA GLU A 766 6.88 9.39 -21.12
C GLU A 766 7.04 10.88 -20.82
N PRO A 767 8.28 11.42 -20.87
CA PRO A 767 8.52 12.85 -20.66
C PRO A 767 7.73 13.76 -21.60
N SER A 768 7.46 13.31 -22.83
CA SER A 768 6.66 14.05 -23.79
C SER A 768 5.20 14.22 -23.36
N SER A 769 4.61 13.18 -22.77
CA SER A 769 3.23 13.23 -22.27
C SER A 769 3.12 14.14 -21.06
N TRP A 770 4.05 14.03 -20.10
CA TRP A 770 4.18 14.96 -18.99
C TRP A 770 4.32 16.42 -19.46
N THR A 771 5.16 16.65 -20.47
CA THR A 771 5.39 18.00 -21.01
C THR A 771 4.13 18.58 -21.65
N ASP A 772 3.41 17.81 -22.47
CA ASP A 772 2.16 18.27 -23.09
C ASP A 772 1.05 18.51 -22.05
N GLU A 773 0.86 17.59 -21.09
CA GLU A 773 -0.14 17.73 -20.01
C GLU A 773 0.06 19.04 -19.25
N TYR A 774 1.28 19.31 -18.78
CA TYR A 774 1.52 20.52 -17.97
C TYR A 774 1.60 21.80 -18.78
N LYS A 775 1.91 21.74 -20.08
CA LYS A 775 1.75 22.90 -20.97
C LYS A 775 0.28 23.30 -21.12
N ARG A 776 -0.62 22.31 -21.23
CA ARG A 776 -2.06 22.56 -21.31
C ARG A 776 -2.61 23.13 -20.01
N ILE A 777 -2.16 22.61 -18.85
CA ILE A 777 -2.51 23.15 -17.54
C ILE A 777 -2.04 24.60 -17.41
N LEU A 778 -0.77 24.89 -17.74
CA LEU A 778 -0.24 26.25 -17.68
C LEU A 778 -0.99 27.20 -18.63
N LYS A 779 -1.29 26.73 -19.84
CA LYS A 779 -2.09 27.48 -20.82
C LYS A 779 -3.48 27.79 -20.28
N LEU A 780 -4.18 26.79 -19.72
CA LEU A 780 -5.50 26.96 -19.11
C LEU A 780 -5.48 28.10 -18.08
N PHE A 781 -4.54 28.06 -17.14
CA PHE A 781 -4.45 29.08 -16.09
C PHE A 781 -4.09 30.46 -16.63
N ASN A 782 -3.14 30.56 -17.57
CA ASN A 782 -2.80 31.83 -18.17
C ASN A 782 -3.99 32.47 -18.90
N ASP A 783 -4.73 31.68 -19.69
CA ASP A 783 -5.85 32.17 -20.50
C ASP A 783 -7.10 32.51 -19.69
N THR A 784 -7.23 32.00 -18.46
CA THR A 784 -8.47 32.12 -17.67
C THR A 784 -8.32 32.94 -16.40
N LEU A 785 -7.11 33.04 -15.85
CA LEU A 785 -6.87 33.72 -14.57
C LEU A 785 -6.11 35.03 -14.72
N LEU A 786 -5.36 35.25 -15.82
CA LEU A 786 -4.57 36.48 -16.00
C LEU A 786 -5.26 37.54 -16.84
N ASP A 787 -6.21 37.13 -17.67
CA ASP A 787 -6.96 38.04 -18.53
C ASP A 787 -7.98 38.91 -17.77
#